data_AF-A0A7U2I5R4-F1
#
_entry.id   AF-A0A7U2I5R4-F1
#
_cell.length_a   1.000
_cell.length_b   1.000
_cell.length_c   1.000
_cell.angle_alpha   90.00
_cell.angle_beta   90.00
_cell.angle_gamma   90.00
#
_symmetry.space_group_name_H-M   'P 1'
#
loop_
_entity.id
_entity.type
_entity.pdbx_description
1 polymer ?
#
loop_
_entity_poly.entity_id
_entity_poly.type
_entity_poly.pdbx_seq_one_letter_code
_entity_poly.pdbx_strand_id
1 'polypeptide(L)'
;MSFLKRQTTRVTGTDHERDGRRSSGVGQHSTGEVPRARKPRSRPPASLRDHLTFPLSSLPPASGPYSVGSMEIEIPVENPRTISHIKRNGRHLLQLETVLFNLYYPAAFGSGTGPAPGGGKEWSRETWVPRPRMETAKGYSKFGGIPEWAGIAFTAPTTMLTKLRAYRNTPPATHWPPEGNSKKRGYKVKNEQGPPPEGMERDPVFPLLMFSHGLGGSKTAYSSLCTEFASYGFVVCAVEHRDGSGARTFVNHRKRANKDSHGGAKVGKDDCENDPACEKEKEKWRALDHTDEELRQGYHHVDYIFPKNNPKDTAPNNEHGVDQELRNAQIELRLCELEEAYRVLKMICVGKGDEVARQNLRCEGYVGGSSRGLKGVDWTHWKGRFHVESFVVSGHSFGAATVVEVLRHTERFKNVQAGIIYDIWGAPIRPPAEDPKHRIHLPILGINSEAFMYWQSNFDAVHSLMEEASEHGSPAYLLTVRGSVHISQSDFSILYRHIASFFLKATVHPNRAIDLNISASLEFLRLVTPESGGGKAIINRCLTDEKILQTELLEELPNEHRPDDQWIAARLQIDHEFRKRVFAGLQRKFKRNFQGGMGTGYTTSDEVWCHFKPTKEQLEKWVNKEGRGDKRIDEQSAVKGDVDILNDSDGDRSRTTALSDADEDERVDEIEAKTAPQSSKHTVSRNHEDSTKTSQGENSDDAADSARAYIPAEDRSYNAPPDTWLGMVPSLRDGPRSS
;
A
#
# COMPACT_ATOMS: atom_id res chain seq x y z
N MET A 1 -10.29 22.68 27.77
CA MET A 1 -9.61 23.97 28.04
C MET A 1 -9.45 24.72 26.71
N SER A 2 -9.14 26.02 26.71
CA SER A 2 -9.13 26.82 25.47
C SER A 2 -8.00 26.43 24.50
N PHE A 3 -8.31 26.51 23.19
CA PHE A 3 -7.47 26.14 22.05
C PHE A 3 -6.12 26.89 22.00
N LEU A 4 -6.12 28.17 22.42
CA LEU A 4 -4.99 29.09 22.33
C LEU A 4 -3.76 28.76 23.21
N LYS A 5 -3.79 27.68 24.02
CA LYS A 5 -2.68 27.32 24.92
C LYS A 5 -1.84 26.11 24.48
N ARG A 6 -1.94 25.70 23.21
CA ARG A 6 -1.17 24.58 22.62
C ARG A 6 -0.10 24.99 21.56
N GLN A 7 -0.02 26.27 21.15
CA GLN A 7 0.93 26.71 20.11
C GLN A 7 2.42 26.79 20.54
N THR A 8 2.78 26.38 21.77
CA THR A 8 4.15 26.51 22.32
C THR A 8 4.81 25.18 22.72
N THR A 9 4.77 24.18 21.84
CA THR A 9 5.73 23.05 21.85
C THR A 9 6.40 22.96 20.48
N ARG A 10 7.56 23.62 20.33
CA ARG A 10 8.39 23.56 19.12
C ARG A 10 8.89 22.14 18.89
N VAL A 11 8.77 21.65 17.67
CA VAL A 11 9.37 20.38 17.22
C VAL A 11 10.86 20.59 16.94
N THR A 12 11.65 20.69 18.01
CA THR A 12 13.13 20.70 17.99
C THR A 12 13.63 19.99 19.23
N GLY A 13 14.34 18.88 19.08
CA GLY A 13 14.75 18.03 20.20
C GLY A 13 16.08 18.45 20.84
N THR A 14 16.02 19.01 22.05
CA THR A 14 17.05 18.91 23.09
C THR A 14 16.38 19.07 24.46
N ASP A 15 16.48 18.05 25.31
CA ASP A 15 16.85 18.18 26.74
C ASP A 15 16.77 16.80 27.44
N HIS A 16 17.92 16.33 27.94
CA HIS A 16 18.08 15.01 28.56
C HIS A 16 17.97 15.05 30.11
N GLU A 17 16.94 15.72 30.64
CA GLU A 17 16.73 15.89 32.08
C GLU A 17 15.64 14.95 32.63
N ARG A 18 16.10 13.77 33.08
CA ARG A 18 15.60 12.96 34.22
C ARG A 18 14.15 13.23 34.69
N ASP A 19 13.19 12.42 34.22
CA ASP A 19 11.94 12.21 34.96
C ASP A 19 11.75 10.72 35.33
N GLY A 20 11.61 10.47 36.62
CA GLY A 20 11.77 9.15 37.25
C GLY A 20 10.50 8.31 37.22
N ARG A 21 10.10 7.80 36.04
CA ARG A 21 8.94 6.91 35.92
C ARG A 21 9.13 5.64 36.77
N ARG A 22 8.32 5.53 37.82
CA ARG A 22 8.39 4.47 38.83
C ARG A 22 8.05 3.12 38.23
N SER A 23 8.86 2.10 38.52
CA SER A 23 8.53 0.71 38.21
C SER A 23 7.51 0.16 39.21
N SER A 24 6.31 -0.17 38.72
CA SER A 24 5.28 -0.90 39.45
C SER A 24 5.72 -2.36 39.63
N GLY A 25 6.38 -2.65 40.76
CA GLY A 25 6.99 -3.96 41.05
C GLY A 25 5.99 -5.10 41.29
N VAL A 26 5.42 -5.66 40.23
CA VAL A 26 4.69 -6.94 40.26
C VAL A 26 5.49 -7.99 39.48
N GLY A 27 6.09 -8.93 40.22
CA GLY A 27 6.93 -9.97 39.64
C GLY A 27 6.13 -11.04 38.87
N GLN A 28 5.95 -10.84 37.56
CA GLN A 28 5.59 -11.90 36.63
C GLN A 28 6.75 -12.15 35.66
N HIS A 29 7.34 -13.34 35.71
CA HIS A 29 8.33 -13.75 34.72
C HIS A 29 7.66 -13.88 33.34
N SER A 30 7.98 -13.00 32.38
CA SER A 30 7.35 -13.03 31.06
C SER A 30 7.67 -14.34 30.33
N THR A 31 6.65 -15.19 30.19
CA THR A 31 6.68 -16.27 29.22
C THR A 31 6.56 -15.63 27.85
N GLY A 32 7.62 -15.70 27.03
CA GLY A 32 7.66 -15.15 25.66
C GLY A 32 6.79 -15.90 24.65
N GLU A 33 5.57 -16.23 25.05
CA GLU A 33 4.48 -16.75 24.24
C GLU A 33 3.23 -15.89 24.54
N VAL A 34 2.47 -15.53 23.50
CA VAL A 34 1.16 -14.90 23.68
C VAL A 34 0.27 -15.80 24.57
N PRO A 35 -0.23 -15.31 25.73
CA PRO A 35 -1.01 -16.11 26.65
C PRO A 35 -2.18 -16.81 25.96
N ARG A 36 -2.42 -18.10 26.27
CA ARG A 36 -3.61 -18.90 25.86
C ARG A 36 -4.04 -18.80 24.37
N ALA A 37 -3.16 -18.37 23.46
CA ALA A 37 -3.52 -17.98 22.09
C ALA A 37 -4.31 -19.05 21.31
N ARG A 38 -5.28 -18.60 20.50
CA ARG A 38 -6.12 -19.48 19.68
C ARG A 38 -5.33 -20.04 18.51
N LYS A 39 -5.75 -21.21 18.02
CA LYS A 39 -5.25 -21.72 16.74
C LYS A 39 -5.74 -20.82 15.60
N PRO A 40 -4.94 -20.61 14.53
CA PRO A 40 -5.42 -19.99 13.31
C PRO A 40 -6.64 -20.71 12.72
N ARG A 41 -7.45 -19.99 11.94
CA ARG A 41 -8.57 -20.56 11.18
C ARG A 41 -8.06 -21.65 10.24
N SER A 42 -8.88 -22.69 10.10
CA SER A 42 -8.56 -23.89 9.33
C SER A 42 -8.49 -23.56 7.84
N ARG A 43 -7.33 -23.83 7.24
CA ARG A 43 -6.99 -23.59 5.84
C ARG A 43 -6.31 -24.86 5.31
N PRO A 44 -7.04 -25.83 4.76
CA PRO A 44 -6.44 -27.08 4.28
C PRO A 44 -5.53 -26.81 3.07
N PRO A 45 -4.46 -27.61 2.89
CA PRO A 45 -3.71 -27.66 1.64
C PRO A 45 -4.64 -27.91 0.44
N ALA A 46 -4.46 -27.13 -0.64
CA ALA A 46 -5.20 -27.27 -1.89
C ALA A 46 -4.37 -27.96 -2.99
N SER A 47 -3.09 -28.22 -2.76
CA SER A 47 -2.21 -28.95 -3.68
C SER A 47 -1.02 -29.57 -2.96
N LEU A 48 -0.33 -30.55 -3.57
CA LEU A 48 0.92 -31.10 -3.02
C LEU A 48 2.01 -30.04 -2.84
N ARG A 49 2.02 -28.97 -3.65
CA ARG A 49 2.94 -27.84 -3.48
C ARG A 49 2.69 -27.03 -2.20
N ASP A 50 1.50 -27.17 -1.60
CA ASP A 50 1.15 -26.50 -0.34
C ASP A 50 1.75 -27.24 0.89
N HIS A 51 2.24 -28.48 0.70
CA HIS A 51 2.99 -29.24 1.70
C HIS A 51 4.51 -29.00 1.61
N LEU A 52 5.00 -28.42 0.51
CA LEU A 52 6.38 -28.00 0.36
C LEU A 52 6.54 -26.65 1.06
N THR A 53 7.34 -26.62 2.13
CA THR A 53 7.56 -25.42 2.97
C THR A 53 8.95 -24.83 2.83
N PHE A 54 9.86 -25.52 2.13
CA PHE A 54 11.21 -25.07 1.80
C PHE A 54 11.74 -25.88 0.59
N PRO A 55 12.56 -25.32 -0.32
CA PRO A 55 12.92 -23.90 -0.40
C PRO A 55 11.73 -23.03 -0.84
N LEU A 56 10.86 -23.54 -1.70
CA LEU A 56 9.71 -22.81 -2.22
C LEU A 56 8.64 -22.59 -1.12
N SER A 57 8.48 -21.34 -0.69
CA SER A 57 7.43 -20.94 0.26
C SER A 57 6.07 -20.86 -0.43
N SER A 58 4.99 -21.20 0.27
CA SER A 58 3.63 -21.06 -0.25
C SER A 58 2.72 -20.25 0.68
N LEU A 59 1.88 -19.40 0.09
CA LEU A 59 0.81 -18.68 0.80
C LEU A 59 -0.30 -19.67 1.19
N PRO A 60 -1.01 -19.49 2.31
CA PRO A 60 -2.12 -20.35 2.72
C PRO A 60 -3.43 -19.97 1.98
N PRO A 61 -4.32 -20.93 1.64
CA PRO A 61 -5.63 -20.60 1.08
C PRO A 61 -6.50 -19.76 2.03
N ALA A 62 -7.25 -18.79 1.49
CA ALA A 62 -8.09 -17.89 2.28
C ALA A 62 -9.24 -18.63 3.01
N SER A 63 -9.56 -18.21 4.24
CA SER A 63 -10.39 -18.96 5.20
C SER A 63 -11.90 -18.71 5.14
N GLY A 64 -12.33 -17.58 4.55
CA GLY A 64 -13.73 -17.18 4.43
C GLY A 64 -14.59 -18.06 3.51
N PRO A 65 -15.90 -17.80 3.43
CA PRO A 65 -16.86 -18.62 2.68
C PRO A 65 -16.72 -18.60 1.15
N TYR A 66 -16.03 -17.62 0.54
CA TYR A 66 -15.89 -17.55 -0.92
C TYR A 66 -14.56 -18.10 -1.46
N SER A 67 -14.60 -18.67 -2.67
CA SER A 67 -13.43 -18.76 -3.54
C SER A 67 -13.02 -17.36 -4.02
N VAL A 68 -11.75 -17.17 -4.42
CA VAL A 68 -11.22 -15.83 -4.73
C VAL A 68 -10.67 -15.73 -6.15
N GLY A 69 -11.10 -14.71 -6.87
CA GLY A 69 -10.58 -14.34 -8.19
C GLY A 69 -9.58 -13.19 -8.12
N SER A 70 -8.76 -13.02 -9.15
CA SER A 70 -7.89 -11.86 -9.36
C SER A 70 -8.02 -11.29 -10.77
N MET A 71 -7.73 -10.00 -10.91
CA MET A 71 -7.46 -9.32 -12.18
C MET A 71 -6.30 -8.33 -11.95
N GLU A 72 -5.44 -8.17 -12.96
CA GLU A 72 -4.31 -7.24 -12.95
C GLU A 72 -4.54 -6.18 -14.03
N ILE A 73 -4.69 -4.92 -13.61
CA ILE A 73 -5.23 -3.82 -14.43
C ILE A 73 -4.28 -2.62 -14.36
N GLU A 74 -3.71 -2.21 -15.50
CA GLU A 74 -2.93 -0.97 -15.67
C GLU A 74 -3.58 -0.10 -16.74
N ILE A 75 -4.01 1.10 -16.38
CA ILE A 75 -4.77 2.00 -17.27
C ILE A 75 -4.07 3.36 -17.32
N PRO A 76 -3.92 3.98 -18.51
CA PRO A 76 -3.48 5.37 -18.62
C PRO A 76 -4.40 6.33 -17.86
N VAL A 77 -3.82 7.25 -17.11
CA VAL A 77 -4.58 8.23 -16.32
C VAL A 77 -5.26 9.28 -17.21
N GLU A 78 -6.33 9.91 -16.72
CA GLU A 78 -7.07 10.91 -17.49
C GLU A 78 -6.38 12.26 -17.56
N ASN A 79 -5.54 12.62 -16.58
CA ASN A 79 -4.74 13.85 -16.60
C ASN A 79 -3.28 13.58 -16.18
N PRO A 80 -2.41 13.09 -17.09
CA PRO A 80 -1.02 12.75 -16.80
C PRO A 80 -0.19 14.00 -16.56
N ARG A 81 0.57 14.00 -15.47
CA ARG A 81 1.24 15.21 -14.95
C ARG A 81 2.35 14.88 -13.97
N THR A 82 3.26 15.81 -13.74
CA THR A 82 4.15 15.80 -12.59
C THR A 82 3.37 16.23 -11.33
N ILE A 83 3.68 15.62 -10.19
CA ILE A 83 2.98 15.87 -8.92
C ILE A 83 3.77 16.81 -7.99
N SER A 84 5.08 16.92 -8.19
CA SER A 84 5.91 17.86 -7.42
C SER A 84 7.07 18.38 -8.24
N HIS A 85 7.67 19.47 -7.77
CA HIS A 85 8.87 20.08 -8.35
C HIS A 85 10.16 19.29 -8.03
N ILE A 86 10.09 18.19 -7.25
CA ILE A 86 11.26 17.45 -6.78
C ILE A 86 11.94 16.74 -7.98
N LYS A 87 13.17 17.16 -8.27
CA LYS A 87 13.97 16.65 -9.39
C LYS A 87 15.27 15.96 -8.94
N ARG A 88 15.72 14.96 -9.71
CA ARG A 88 17.10 14.43 -9.67
C ARG A 88 17.64 14.33 -11.09
N ASN A 89 18.88 14.74 -11.29
CA ASN A 89 19.55 14.79 -12.62
C ASN A 89 18.69 15.52 -13.68
N GLY A 90 18.01 16.59 -13.28
CA GLY A 90 17.08 17.38 -14.12
C GLY A 90 15.66 16.80 -14.25
N ARG A 91 15.44 15.52 -13.89
CA ARG A 91 14.18 14.79 -14.09
C ARG A 91 13.26 14.83 -12.87
N HIS A 92 11.97 15.08 -13.05
CA HIS A 92 10.95 14.99 -12.01
C HIS A 92 10.84 13.56 -11.47
N LEU A 93 10.74 13.39 -10.15
CA LEU A 93 10.68 12.06 -9.50
C LEU A 93 9.28 11.45 -9.44
N LEU A 94 8.25 12.29 -9.40
CA LEU A 94 6.88 11.89 -9.04
C LEU A 94 5.96 12.30 -10.18
N GLN A 95 5.66 11.33 -11.04
CA GLN A 95 4.88 11.49 -12.27
C GLN A 95 3.68 10.55 -12.27
N LEU A 96 2.49 11.10 -12.53
CA LEU A 96 1.25 10.35 -12.67
C LEU A 96 1.05 10.04 -14.16
N GLU A 97 1.07 8.75 -14.53
CA GLU A 97 1.04 8.30 -15.94
C GLU A 97 0.06 7.14 -16.16
N THR A 98 0.14 6.13 -15.30
CA THR A 98 -0.73 4.94 -15.32
C THR A 98 -1.11 4.58 -13.90
N VAL A 99 -2.36 4.20 -13.66
CA VAL A 99 -2.73 3.52 -12.42
C VAL A 99 -2.62 2.01 -12.60
N LEU A 100 -1.91 1.31 -11.71
CA LEU A 100 -1.84 -0.16 -11.65
C LEU A 100 -2.46 -0.66 -10.35
N PHE A 101 -3.36 -1.63 -10.46
CA PHE A 101 -3.88 -2.34 -9.29
C PHE A 101 -4.15 -3.82 -9.56
N ASN A 102 -4.22 -4.58 -8.47
CA ASN A 102 -4.77 -5.93 -8.44
C ASN A 102 -6.16 -5.89 -7.80
N LEU A 103 -7.17 -6.33 -8.54
CA LEU A 103 -8.52 -6.53 -8.02
C LEU A 103 -8.65 -7.97 -7.52
N TYR A 104 -8.93 -8.17 -6.23
CA TYR A 104 -9.30 -9.46 -5.64
C TYR A 104 -10.80 -9.46 -5.31
N TYR A 105 -11.51 -10.55 -5.55
CA TYR A 105 -12.99 -10.54 -5.45
C TYR A 105 -13.59 -11.92 -5.15
N PRO A 106 -14.84 -12.00 -4.67
CA PRO A 106 -15.56 -13.25 -4.47
C PRO A 106 -15.82 -13.91 -5.83
N ALA A 107 -15.39 -15.16 -5.99
CA ALA A 107 -15.47 -15.89 -7.26
C ALA A 107 -16.64 -16.87 -7.31
N ALA A 108 -17.17 -17.08 -8.51
CA ALA A 108 -18.22 -18.06 -8.77
C ALA A 108 -17.80 -19.52 -8.44
N PHE A 109 -18.80 -20.39 -8.27
CA PHE A 109 -18.60 -21.82 -8.03
C PHE A 109 -17.76 -22.49 -9.13
N GLY A 110 -17.03 -23.55 -8.77
CA GLY A 110 -16.14 -24.24 -9.70
C GLY A 110 -14.86 -23.46 -10.06
N SER A 111 -14.59 -22.31 -9.45
CA SER A 111 -13.35 -21.55 -9.71
C SER A 111 -12.09 -22.37 -9.38
N GLY A 112 -11.32 -22.72 -10.42
CA GLY A 112 -10.18 -23.62 -10.34
C GLY A 112 -10.44 -25.05 -10.84
N THR A 113 -11.65 -25.39 -11.27
CA THR A 113 -12.01 -26.68 -11.88
C THR A 113 -12.62 -26.49 -13.27
N GLY A 114 -12.60 -27.54 -14.12
CA GLY A 114 -13.05 -27.43 -15.51
C GLY A 114 -12.14 -26.54 -16.38
N PRO A 115 -12.61 -26.05 -17.54
CA PRO A 115 -11.84 -25.20 -18.43
C PRO A 115 -11.59 -23.82 -17.80
N ALA A 116 -10.42 -23.22 -18.07
CA ALA A 116 -10.11 -21.89 -17.55
C ALA A 116 -10.74 -20.77 -18.40
N PRO A 117 -11.04 -19.60 -17.80
CA PRO A 117 -11.41 -18.40 -18.52
C PRO A 117 -10.46 -18.10 -19.69
N GLY A 118 -11.04 -17.76 -20.84
CA GLY A 118 -10.29 -17.50 -22.08
C GLY A 118 -9.78 -18.76 -22.80
N GLY A 119 -10.38 -19.94 -22.58
CA GLY A 119 -10.06 -21.17 -23.30
C GLY A 119 -8.75 -21.84 -22.89
N GLY A 120 -8.19 -21.48 -21.73
CA GLY A 120 -6.93 -22.05 -21.24
C GLY A 120 -7.09 -23.50 -20.78
N LYS A 121 -6.19 -24.39 -21.21
CA LYS A 121 -6.12 -25.80 -20.74
C LYS A 121 -6.03 -25.93 -19.21
N GLU A 122 -5.37 -24.96 -18.56
CA GLU A 122 -5.25 -24.89 -17.10
C GLU A 122 -5.63 -23.51 -16.56
N TRP A 123 -6.20 -23.51 -15.35
CA TRP A 123 -6.46 -22.33 -14.54
C TRP A 123 -5.16 -21.67 -14.10
N SER A 124 -5.07 -20.36 -14.22
CA SER A 124 -3.83 -19.62 -13.98
C SER A 124 -3.93 -18.74 -12.72
N ARG A 125 -2.82 -18.64 -11.99
CA ARG A 125 -2.65 -17.78 -10.82
C ARG A 125 -1.39 -16.92 -10.99
N GLU A 126 -1.42 -15.69 -10.49
CA GLU A 126 -0.26 -14.79 -10.44
C GLU A 126 0.88 -15.35 -9.60
N THR A 127 2.11 -14.89 -9.87
CA THR A 127 3.24 -15.10 -8.95
C THR A 127 3.31 -13.96 -7.95
N TRP A 128 3.67 -14.27 -6.71
CA TRP A 128 3.82 -13.30 -5.63
C TRP A 128 4.89 -12.25 -5.93
N VAL A 129 5.97 -12.66 -6.61
CA VAL A 129 6.86 -11.74 -7.33
C VAL A 129 6.25 -11.41 -8.71
N PRO A 130 5.92 -10.14 -9.01
CA PRO A 130 5.54 -9.68 -10.35
C PRO A 130 6.58 -9.99 -11.44
N ARG A 131 6.19 -9.81 -12.70
CA ARG A 131 7.14 -9.82 -13.83
C ARG A 131 7.66 -8.39 -14.09
N PRO A 132 8.88 -8.23 -14.64
CA PRO A 132 9.92 -9.24 -14.83
C PRO A 132 10.55 -9.64 -13.48
N ARG A 133 10.67 -10.95 -13.20
CA ARG A 133 10.97 -11.42 -11.84
C ARG A 133 12.41 -11.18 -11.39
N MET A 134 13.38 -11.26 -12.31
CA MET A 134 14.77 -10.89 -12.03
C MET A 134 14.83 -9.42 -11.61
N GLU A 135 14.26 -8.53 -12.41
CA GLU A 135 14.26 -7.09 -12.15
C GLU A 135 13.49 -6.71 -10.90
N THR A 136 12.37 -7.37 -10.59
CA THR A 136 11.66 -7.15 -9.33
C THR A 136 12.48 -7.60 -8.12
N ALA A 137 13.23 -8.72 -8.23
CA ALA A 137 14.15 -9.16 -7.18
C ALA A 137 15.34 -8.19 -7.00
N LYS A 138 15.84 -7.56 -8.08
CA LYS A 138 16.82 -6.46 -7.99
C LYS A 138 16.26 -5.25 -7.23
N GLY A 139 15.01 -4.86 -7.50
CA GLY A 139 14.31 -3.83 -6.73
C GLY A 139 14.30 -4.12 -5.22
N TYR A 140 13.94 -5.35 -4.84
CA TYR A 140 14.04 -5.79 -3.43
C TYR A 140 15.49 -5.83 -2.90
N SER A 141 16.48 -6.12 -3.75
CA SER A 141 17.90 -6.10 -3.38
C SER A 141 18.37 -4.67 -3.06
N LYS A 142 18.04 -3.73 -3.94
CA LYS A 142 18.33 -2.30 -3.82
C LYS A 142 17.60 -1.65 -2.64
N PHE A 143 16.35 -2.01 -2.38
CA PHE A 143 15.62 -1.60 -1.17
C PHE A 143 16.28 -2.17 0.10
N GLY A 144 16.73 -3.43 0.06
CA GLY A 144 17.30 -4.14 1.21
C GLY A 144 18.79 -3.93 1.49
N GLY A 145 19.51 -3.14 0.68
CA GLY A 145 20.95 -2.93 0.84
C GLY A 145 21.83 -4.14 0.55
N ILE A 146 21.34 -5.11 -0.23
CA ILE A 146 22.06 -6.34 -0.58
C ILE A 146 22.45 -6.37 -2.06
N PRO A 147 23.57 -7.02 -2.45
CA PRO A 147 23.95 -7.18 -3.85
C PRO A 147 22.86 -7.86 -4.68
N GLU A 148 22.64 -7.39 -5.91
CA GLU A 148 21.59 -7.91 -6.81
C GLU A 148 21.65 -9.44 -6.98
N TRP A 149 22.84 -9.99 -7.20
CA TRP A 149 23.03 -11.43 -7.39
C TRP A 149 22.59 -12.23 -6.15
N ALA A 150 22.80 -11.68 -4.94
CA ALA A 150 22.45 -12.34 -3.68
C ALA A 150 20.94 -12.29 -3.44
N GLY A 151 20.30 -11.14 -3.68
CA GLY A 151 18.85 -11.02 -3.60
C GLY A 151 18.11 -11.82 -4.68
N ILE A 152 18.67 -11.95 -5.88
CA ILE A 152 18.17 -12.88 -6.92
C ILE A 152 18.34 -14.34 -6.46
N ALA A 153 19.53 -14.73 -5.99
CA ALA A 153 19.83 -16.09 -5.54
C ALA A 153 19.00 -16.52 -4.32
N PHE A 154 18.62 -15.58 -3.45
CA PHE A 154 17.65 -15.81 -2.37
C PHE A 154 16.21 -15.91 -2.89
N THR A 155 15.78 -14.98 -3.75
CA THR A 155 14.38 -14.88 -4.21
C THR A 155 13.97 -16.03 -5.15
N ALA A 156 14.88 -16.45 -6.04
CA ALA A 156 14.64 -17.46 -7.08
C ALA A 156 14.16 -18.82 -6.53
N PRO A 157 14.84 -19.46 -5.55
CA PRO A 157 14.39 -20.73 -4.97
C PRO A 157 13.25 -20.56 -3.95
N THR A 158 13.06 -19.38 -3.35
CA THR A 158 12.12 -19.18 -2.24
C THR A 158 10.73 -18.73 -2.66
N THR A 159 10.60 -17.61 -3.39
CA THR A 159 9.30 -16.95 -3.60
C THR A 159 8.98 -16.62 -5.06
N MET A 160 9.95 -16.72 -5.96
CA MET A 160 9.81 -16.31 -7.36
C MET A 160 8.71 -17.06 -8.14
N LEU A 161 8.45 -18.33 -7.80
CA LEU A 161 7.39 -19.14 -8.42
C LEU A 161 6.15 -19.31 -7.53
N THR A 162 6.16 -18.77 -6.30
CA THR A 162 5.05 -18.81 -5.36
C THR A 162 3.81 -18.17 -5.96
N LYS A 163 2.66 -18.83 -5.80
CA LYS A 163 1.40 -18.39 -6.40
C LYS A 163 0.50 -17.67 -5.42
N LEU A 164 -0.08 -16.54 -5.85
CA LEU A 164 -1.19 -15.89 -5.16
C LEU A 164 -2.36 -16.87 -4.99
N ARG A 165 -3.18 -16.69 -3.96
CA ARG A 165 -4.31 -17.59 -3.63
C ARG A 165 -5.63 -17.12 -4.24
N ALA A 166 -5.53 -16.50 -5.41
CA ALA A 166 -6.63 -16.09 -6.27
C ALA A 166 -6.40 -16.62 -7.70
N TYR A 167 -7.48 -16.90 -8.44
CA TYR A 167 -7.45 -17.34 -9.83
C TYR A 167 -7.70 -16.17 -10.79
N ARG A 168 -6.93 -16.07 -11.88
CA ARG A 168 -7.13 -15.00 -12.87
C ARG A 168 -8.49 -15.10 -13.55
N ASN A 169 -9.13 -13.93 -13.73
CA ASN A 169 -10.24 -13.69 -14.65
C ASN A 169 -11.47 -14.57 -14.39
N THR A 170 -11.78 -14.91 -13.13
CA THR A 170 -12.98 -15.70 -12.83
C THR A 170 -14.24 -14.86 -12.99
N PRO A 171 -15.41 -15.46 -13.27
CA PRO A 171 -16.67 -14.80 -13.02
C PRO A 171 -16.79 -14.40 -11.54
N PRO A 172 -17.38 -13.25 -11.21
CA PRO A 172 -17.68 -12.87 -9.84
C PRO A 172 -18.81 -13.74 -9.27
N ALA A 173 -18.90 -13.85 -7.94
CA ALA A 173 -19.95 -14.63 -7.31
C ALA A 173 -21.35 -14.01 -7.49
N THR A 174 -22.32 -14.89 -7.76
CA THR A 174 -23.76 -14.61 -7.95
C THR A 174 -24.61 -15.36 -6.92
N HIS A 175 -24.00 -15.71 -5.77
CA HIS A 175 -24.63 -16.50 -4.72
C HIS A 175 -24.36 -15.88 -3.34
N TRP A 176 -25.36 -15.90 -2.48
CA TRP A 176 -25.15 -15.73 -1.05
C TRP A 176 -24.55 -17.02 -0.44
N PRO A 177 -23.66 -16.94 0.56
CA PRO A 177 -23.16 -18.12 1.24
C PRO A 177 -24.17 -18.59 2.31
N PRO A 178 -24.11 -19.86 2.75
CA PRO A 178 -25.00 -20.41 3.78
C PRO A 178 -25.00 -19.61 5.08
N GLU A 179 -26.11 -19.65 5.81
CA GLU A 179 -26.19 -19.02 7.12
C GLU A 179 -25.41 -19.83 8.17
N GLY A 180 -24.46 -19.16 8.82
CA GLY A 180 -23.71 -19.71 9.94
C GLY A 180 -22.41 -20.46 9.59
N ASN A 181 -21.59 -20.61 10.63
CA ASN A 181 -20.35 -21.42 10.68
C ASN A 181 -19.27 -21.26 9.59
N SER A 182 -19.35 -20.21 8.75
CA SER A 182 -18.16 -19.51 8.22
C SER A 182 -17.06 -19.41 9.29
N LYS A 183 -17.49 -19.08 10.52
CA LYS A 183 -16.77 -18.97 11.80
C LYS A 183 -15.74 -20.07 12.12
N LYS A 184 -15.88 -21.29 11.61
CA LYS A 184 -14.89 -22.38 11.80
C LYS A 184 -14.57 -23.19 10.55
N ARG A 185 -15.40 -23.10 9.50
CA ARG A 185 -15.35 -23.96 8.31
C ARG A 185 -15.69 -23.22 7.00
N GLY A 186 -15.48 -21.90 6.91
CA GLY A 186 -15.70 -21.12 5.68
C GLY A 186 -15.12 -21.77 4.41
N TYR A 187 -13.90 -22.32 4.51
CA TYR A 187 -13.27 -23.08 3.42
C TYR A 187 -14.06 -24.29 2.87
N LYS A 188 -15.03 -24.84 3.62
CA LYS A 188 -15.87 -25.96 3.17
C LYS A 188 -17.04 -25.49 2.32
N VAL A 189 -17.68 -24.39 2.71
CA VAL A 189 -18.90 -23.86 2.07
C VAL A 189 -18.62 -23.10 0.76
N LYS A 190 -17.38 -23.16 0.24
CA LYS A 190 -16.92 -22.43 -0.97
C LYS A 190 -17.59 -22.84 -2.28
N ASN A 191 -18.44 -23.86 -2.28
CA ASN A 191 -19.32 -24.24 -3.38
C ASN A 191 -20.76 -24.55 -2.90
N GLU A 192 -21.21 -23.89 -1.83
CA GLU A 192 -22.56 -24.02 -1.27
C GLU A 192 -23.31 -22.68 -1.39
N GLN A 193 -24.60 -22.71 -1.72
CA GLN A 193 -25.45 -21.52 -1.79
C GLN A 193 -26.40 -21.47 -0.58
N GLY A 194 -26.45 -20.32 0.08
CA GLY A 194 -27.50 -19.97 1.05
C GLY A 194 -28.64 -19.19 0.40
N PRO A 195 -29.81 -19.10 1.07
CA PRO A 195 -30.85 -18.15 0.67
C PRO A 195 -30.35 -16.70 0.79
N PRO A 196 -30.87 -15.76 -0.01
CA PRO A 196 -30.67 -14.34 0.23
C PRO A 196 -31.22 -13.95 1.63
N PRO A 197 -30.69 -12.91 2.29
CA PRO A 197 -31.34 -12.32 3.45
C PRO A 197 -32.74 -11.79 3.10
N GLU A 198 -33.60 -11.66 4.10
CA GLU A 198 -34.95 -11.11 3.93
C GLU A 198 -34.90 -9.69 3.31
N GLY A 199 -35.75 -9.43 2.32
CA GLY A 199 -35.79 -8.17 1.57
C GLY A 199 -34.67 -7.95 0.55
N MET A 200 -33.67 -8.83 0.46
CA MET A 200 -32.53 -8.68 -0.47
C MET A 200 -32.72 -9.42 -1.79
N GLU A 201 -32.07 -8.94 -2.85
CA GLU A 201 -32.02 -9.62 -4.14
C GLU A 201 -31.28 -10.98 -4.09
N ARG A 202 -31.57 -11.83 -5.09
CA ARG A 202 -30.96 -13.15 -5.28
C ARG A 202 -29.43 -13.11 -5.32
N ASP A 203 -28.88 -12.08 -5.95
CA ASP A 203 -27.46 -11.94 -6.24
C ASP A 203 -26.87 -10.84 -5.34
N PRO A 204 -25.88 -11.13 -4.46
CA PRO A 204 -25.38 -10.14 -3.51
C PRO A 204 -24.61 -9.01 -4.19
N VAL A 205 -24.76 -7.77 -3.73
CA VAL A 205 -23.85 -6.66 -4.05
C VAL A 205 -22.74 -6.62 -3.00
N PHE A 206 -21.49 -6.48 -3.43
CA PHE A 206 -20.31 -6.59 -2.57
C PHE A 206 -19.78 -5.22 -2.09
N PRO A 207 -19.33 -5.08 -0.82
CA PRO A 207 -18.60 -3.90 -0.38
C PRO A 207 -17.24 -3.77 -1.10
N LEU A 208 -16.87 -2.54 -1.44
CA LEU A 208 -15.57 -2.20 -2.02
C LEU A 208 -14.57 -1.78 -0.93
N LEU A 209 -13.34 -2.24 -1.04
CA LEU A 209 -12.20 -1.83 -0.22
C LEU A 209 -11.01 -1.49 -1.13
N MET A 210 -10.42 -0.30 -0.95
CA MET A 210 -9.18 0.10 -1.62
C MET A 210 -8.01 -0.04 -0.65
N PHE A 211 -6.91 -0.65 -1.10
CA PHE A 211 -5.76 -0.98 -0.25
C PHE A 211 -4.46 -0.33 -0.75
N SER A 212 -3.79 0.40 0.15
CA SER A 212 -2.49 1.06 -0.09
C SER A 212 -1.34 0.37 0.67
N HIS A 213 -0.25 0.08 -0.02
CA HIS A 213 0.91 -0.61 0.56
C HIS A 213 1.87 0.34 1.31
N GLY A 214 2.62 -0.22 2.27
CA GLY A 214 3.74 0.47 2.94
C GLY A 214 5.00 0.61 2.07
N LEU A 215 6.06 1.17 2.66
CA LEU A 215 7.39 1.26 2.04
C LEU A 215 7.99 -0.13 1.77
N GLY A 216 8.68 -0.29 0.64
CA GLY A 216 9.11 -1.59 0.12
C GLY A 216 7.97 -2.51 -0.34
N GLY A 217 6.71 -2.04 -0.25
CA GLY A 217 5.52 -2.80 -0.60
C GLY A 217 5.28 -2.95 -2.11
N SER A 218 4.17 -3.62 -2.42
CA SER A 218 3.65 -3.85 -3.78
C SER A 218 2.18 -4.27 -3.68
N LYS A 219 1.44 -4.35 -4.80
CA LYS A 219 0.06 -4.89 -4.82
C LYS A 219 -0.04 -6.39 -4.52
N THR A 220 1.11 -7.08 -4.46
CA THR A 220 1.21 -8.51 -4.17
C THR A 220 1.73 -8.82 -2.77
N ALA A 221 2.39 -7.88 -2.09
CA ALA A 221 2.99 -8.08 -0.76
C ALA A 221 1.98 -8.25 0.40
N TYR A 222 0.70 -7.96 0.15
CA TYR A 222 -0.40 -8.04 1.13
C TYR A 222 -1.51 -8.98 0.64
N SER A 223 -1.17 -9.92 -0.26
CA SER A 223 -2.14 -10.75 -0.96
C SER A 223 -2.90 -11.69 -0.03
N SER A 224 -2.34 -12.13 1.10
CA SER A 224 -3.08 -12.93 2.09
C SER A 224 -4.17 -12.11 2.78
N LEU A 225 -3.89 -10.84 3.12
CA LEU A 225 -4.87 -9.95 3.73
C LEU A 225 -6.00 -9.62 2.73
N CYS A 226 -5.63 -9.27 1.49
CA CYS A 226 -6.58 -8.96 0.42
C CYS A 226 -7.43 -10.17 0.03
N THR A 227 -6.85 -11.37 -0.05
CA THR A 227 -7.61 -12.60 -0.37
C THR A 227 -8.46 -13.12 0.79
N GLU A 228 -8.10 -12.84 2.05
CA GLU A 228 -9.02 -13.07 3.17
C GLU A 228 -10.23 -12.13 3.08
N PHE A 229 -10.05 -10.81 2.96
CA PHE A 229 -11.16 -9.87 2.75
C PHE A 229 -12.07 -10.28 1.58
N ALA A 230 -11.50 -10.63 0.42
CA ALA A 230 -12.26 -11.12 -0.71
C ALA A 230 -13.00 -12.44 -0.44
N SER A 231 -12.39 -13.35 0.34
CA SER A 231 -13.07 -14.58 0.78
C SER A 231 -14.22 -14.34 1.77
N TYR A 232 -14.25 -13.18 2.43
CA TYR A 232 -15.35 -12.70 3.27
C TYR A 232 -16.32 -11.74 2.54
N GLY A 233 -16.24 -11.66 1.20
CA GLY A 233 -17.25 -11.00 0.37
C GLY A 233 -16.88 -9.60 -0.15
N PHE A 234 -15.65 -9.13 0.01
CA PHE A 234 -15.25 -7.80 -0.47
C PHE A 234 -14.68 -7.83 -1.89
N VAL A 235 -14.95 -6.79 -2.68
CA VAL A 235 -14.10 -6.45 -3.83
C VAL A 235 -12.95 -5.59 -3.29
N VAL A 236 -11.71 -6.04 -3.50
CA VAL A 236 -10.50 -5.44 -2.93
C VAL A 236 -9.58 -4.95 -4.04
N CYS A 237 -9.41 -3.63 -4.15
CA CYS A 237 -8.49 -3.00 -5.09
C CYS A 237 -7.16 -2.67 -4.41
N ALA A 238 -6.15 -3.52 -4.58
CA ALA A 238 -4.80 -3.26 -4.07
C ALA A 238 -3.98 -2.48 -5.12
N VAL A 239 -3.75 -1.20 -4.86
CA VAL A 239 -2.99 -0.31 -5.76
C VAL A 239 -1.49 -0.56 -5.61
N GLU A 240 -0.72 -0.36 -6.69
CA GLU A 240 0.74 -0.32 -6.65
C GLU A 240 1.24 1.07 -7.01
N HIS A 241 1.88 1.75 -6.06
CA HIS A 241 2.20 3.17 -6.17
C HIS A 241 3.46 3.42 -7.00
N ARG A 242 3.40 4.44 -7.86
CA ARG A 242 4.48 4.94 -8.75
C ARG A 242 5.35 6.01 -8.11
N ASP A 243 5.08 6.33 -6.86
CA ASP A 243 5.78 7.31 -6.04
C ASP A 243 7.21 6.92 -5.61
N GLY A 244 7.71 5.75 -6.00
CA GLY A 244 9.00 5.24 -5.52
C GLY A 244 8.99 4.86 -4.03
N SER A 245 7.82 4.56 -3.45
CA SER A 245 7.71 3.92 -2.13
C SER A 245 7.78 2.40 -2.17
N GLY A 246 7.41 1.78 -3.30
CA GLY A 246 7.56 0.35 -3.54
C GLY A 246 9.03 -0.05 -3.80
N ALA A 247 9.34 -1.34 -3.73
CA ALA A 247 10.72 -1.81 -3.94
C ALA A 247 11.20 -1.61 -5.40
N ARG A 248 10.37 -2.02 -6.37
CA ARG A 248 10.42 -1.62 -7.78
C ARG A 248 9.05 -1.87 -8.42
N THR A 249 8.64 -0.98 -9.32
CA THR A 249 7.49 -1.21 -10.21
C THR A 249 7.78 -0.70 -11.64
N PHE A 250 6.86 -0.94 -12.57
CA PHE A 250 7.01 -0.68 -14.00
C PHE A 250 5.81 0.09 -14.54
N VAL A 251 6.06 1.21 -15.22
CA VAL A 251 5.07 2.01 -15.94
C VAL A 251 5.14 1.64 -17.41
N ASN A 252 4.07 1.06 -17.96
CA ASN A 252 3.97 0.86 -19.41
C ASN A 252 3.57 2.18 -20.08
N HIS A 253 4.32 2.59 -21.11
CA HIS A 253 3.87 3.68 -21.97
C HIS A 253 2.83 3.15 -22.96
N ARG A 254 1.77 3.92 -23.21
CA ARG A 254 0.78 3.57 -24.23
C ARG A 254 1.47 3.54 -25.59
N LYS A 255 1.42 2.39 -26.28
CA LYS A 255 1.94 2.26 -27.65
C LYS A 255 1.18 3.22 -28.57
N ARG A 256 1.86 4.31 -28.94
CA ARG A 256 1.37 5.27 -29.94
C ARG A 256 1.19 4.53 -31.27
N ALA A 257 0.16 4.88 -32.02
CA ALA A 257 -0.38 4.01 -33.05
C ALA A 257 0.46 3.97 -34.33
N ASN A 258 1.41 3.03 -34.40
CA ASN A 258 1.84 2.42 -35.67
C ASN A 258 2.16 0.93 -35.46
N LYS A 259 1.95 0.11 -36.51
CA LYS A 259 1.95 -1.37 -36.42
C LYS A 259 3.31 -2.00 -36.73
N ASP A 260 4.32 -1.66 -35.94
CA ASP A 260 5.62 -2.32 -36.01
C ASP A 260 5.58 -3.66 -35.28
N SER A 261 5.81 -4.76 -36.02
CA SER A 261 5.80 -6.13 -35.52
C SER A 261 6.87 -6.44 -34.45
N HIS A 262 7.76 -5.48 -34.19
CA HIS A 262 8.89 -5.58 -33.26
C HIS A 262 8.75 -4.70 -32.01
N GLY A 263 7.65 -3.96 -31.86
CA GLY A 263 7.16 -3.46 -30.56
C GLY A 263 7.93 -2.33 -29.88
N GLY A 264 9.01 -1.81 -30.46
CA GLY A 264 9.66 -0.57 -30.01
C GLY A 264 8.90 0.66 -30.51
N ALA A 265 8.74 1.69 -29.68
CA ALA A 265 7.97 2.87 -30.07
C ALA A 265 8.86 3.92 -30.75
N LYS A 266 8.73 4.03 -32.07
CA LYS A 266 9.01 5.27 -32.80
C LYS A 266 7.76 5.65 -33.59
N VAL A 267 7.16 6.79 -33.22
CA VAL A 267 6.34 7.55 -34.15
C VAL A 267 7.35 8.41 -34.90
N GLY A 268 7.45 8.23 -36.22
CA GLY A 268 8.22 9.14 -37.07
C GLY A 268 7.66 10.56 -36.91
N LYS A 269 8.48 11.59 -37.16
CA LYS A 269 7.97 12.97 -37.13
C LYS A 269 6.85 13.18 -38.15
N ASP A 270 6.87 12.35 -39.18
CA ASP A 270 6.13 12.41 -40.44
C ASP A 270 4.87 11.51 -40.42
N ASP A 271 4.71 10.64 -39.41
CA ASP A 271 3.61 9.66 -39.29
C ASP A 271 2.23 10.27 -38.94
N CYS A 272 2.16 11.57 -38.65
CA CYS A 272 0.95 12.21 -38.09
C CYS A 272 0.61 13.55 -38.73
N GLU A 273 1.11 13.80 -39.95
CA GLU A 273 0.77 15.04 -40.67
C GLU A 273 -0.74 15.10 -40.93
N ASN A 274 -1.41 16.00 -40.19
CA ASN A 274 -2.83 16.37 -40.28
C ASN A 274 -3.86 15.47 -39.56
N ASP A 275 -3.51 14.78 -38.46
CA ASP A 275 -4.51 14.26 -37.48
C ASP A 275 -4.55 15.12 -36.18
N PRO A 276 -5.57 15.98 -36.00
CA PRO A 276 -5.73 16.79 -34.79
C PRO A 276 -6.01 15.99 -33.51
N ALA A 277 -6.53 14.77 -33.60
CA ALA A 277 -6.72 13.91 -32.43
C ALA A 277 -5.39 13.28 -32.00
N CYS A 278 -4.56 12.85 -32.95
CA CYS A 278 -3.22 12.33 -32.66
C CYS A 278 -2.31 13.39 -32.02
N GLU A 279 -2.25 14.62 -32.56
CA GLU A 279 -1.43 15.68 -31.96
C GLU A 279 -1.93 16.11 -30.58
N LYS A 280 -3.26 16.21 -30.36
CA LYS A 280 -3.81 16.45 -29.01
C LYS A 280 -3.45 15.33 -28.03
N GLU A 281 -3.49 14.06 -28.45
CA GLU A 281 -2.97 12.98 -27.61
C GLU A 281 -1.46 13.11 -27.37
N LYS A 282 -0.63 13.43 -28.36
CA LYS A 282 0.81 13.64 -28.14
C LYS A 282 1.06 14.75 -27.12
N GLU A 283 0.40 15.89 -27.26
CA GLU A 283 0.55 17.06 -26.37
C GLU A 283 0.19 16.75 -24.93
N LYS A 284 -0.88 15.97 -24.70
CA LYS A 284 -1.28 15.49 -23.37
C LYS A 284 -0.15 14.78 -22.61
N TRP A 285 0.78 14.09 -23.30
CA TRP A 285 1.91 13.40 -22.68
C TRP A 285 3.25 14.16 -22.82
N ARG A 286 3.29 15.39 -23.37
CA ARG A 286 4.53 16.21 -23.46
C ARG A 286 4.98 16.78 -22.11
N ALA A 287 4.14 16.75 -21.07
CA ALA A 287 4.43 17.29 -19.74
C ALA A 287 5.21 16.35 -18.80
N LEU A 288 5.78 15.25 -19.33
CA LEU A 288 6.46 14.20 -18.56
C LEU A 288 7.95 14.13 -18.96
N ASP A 289 8.83 14.01 -17.96
CA ASP A 289 10.30 14.00 -18.14
C ASP A 289 10.82 12.62 -18.62
N HIS A 290 10.26 12.06 -19.70
CA HIS A 290 10.75 10.82 -20.33
C HIS A 290 12.05 11.04 -21.11
N THR A 291 12.94 10.05 -21.07
CA THR A 291 14.11 9.98 -21.97
C THR A 291 13.74 9.29 -23.28
N ASP A 292 14.50 9.58 -24.35
CA ASP A 292 14.38 8.91 -25.64
C ASP A 292 14.48 7.38 -25.52
N GLU A 293 15.25 6.88 -24.54
CA GLU A 293 15.42 5.44 -24.30
C GLU A 293 14.18 4.78 -23.70
N GLU A 294 13.54 5.41 -22.71
CA GLU A 294 12.30 4.90 -22.11
C GLU A 294 11.14 4.97 -23.10
N LEU A 295 11.07 6.05 -23.90
CA LEU A 295 10.15 6.16 -25.03
C LEU A 295 10.39 5.03 -26.04
N ARG A 296 11.64 4.78 -26.44
CA ARG A 296 12.02 3.71 -27.38
C ARG A 296 11.68 2.31 -26.85
N GLN A 297 11.90 2.06 -25.56
CA GLN A 297 11.53 0.81 -24.89
C GLN A 297 10.01 0.65 -24.71
N GLY A 298 9.25 1.76 -24.70
CA GLY A 298 7.81 1.77 -24.47
C GLY A 298 7.42 1.51 -23.01
N TYR A 299 8.36 1.62 -22.08
CA TYR A 299 8.14 1.55 -20.64
C TYR A 299 9.31 2.14 -19.87
N HIS A 300 9.10 2.43 -18.57
CA HIS A 300 10.19 2.65 -17.63
C HIS A 300 9.93 1.89 -16.32
N HIS A 301 10.89 1.96 -15.38
CA HIS A 301 10.74 1.40 -14.04
C HIS A 301 11.03 2.45 -12.98
N VAL A 302 10.32 2.36 -11.86
CA VAL A 302 10.51 3.22 -10.68
C VAL A 302 11.01 2.33 -9.54
N ASP A 303 12.22 2.63 -9.06
CA ASP A 303 12.82 2.01 -7.87
C ASP A 303 12.41 2.73 -6.58
N TYR A 304 12.68 2.10 -5.43
CA TYR A 304 12.59 2.79 -4.15
C TYR A 304 13.47 4.05 -4.11
N ILE A 305 12.86 5.19 -3.78
CA ILE A 305 13.54 6.48 -3.66
C ILE A 305 13.97 6.69 -2.21
N PHE A 306 15.27 6.52 -1.97
CA PHE A 306 15.91 7.01 -0.74
C PHE A 306 15.96 8.55 -0.74
N PRO A 307 15.59 9.22 0.36
CA PRO A 307 15.66 10.67 0.45
C PRO A 307 17.09 11.21 0.29
N LYS A 308 17.23 12.41 -0.28
CA LYS A 308 18.56 12.97 -0.58
C LYS A 308 19.21 13.44 0.71
N ASN A 309 20.45 13.02 0.97
CA ASN A 309 21.20 13.28 2.21
C ASN A 309 20.59 12.67 3.50
N ASN A 310 19.35 12.16 3.47
CA ASN A 310 18.70 11.49 4.61
C ASN A 310 18.19 10.07 4.23
N PRO A 311 19.08 9.12 3.87
CA PRO A 311 18.67 7.79 3.38
C PRO A 311 18.17 6.84 4.49
N LYS A 312 18.07 7.29 5.75
CA LYS A 312 17.56 6.55 6.91
C LYS A 312 16.35 7.23 7.57
N ASP A 313 15.64 8.08 6.84
CA ASP A 313 14.49 8.88 7.33
C ASP A 313 13.36 8.07 8.01
N THR A 314 13.26 6.77 7.71
CA THR A 314 12.29 5.84 8.32
C THR A 314 12.70 5.31 9.69
N ALA A 315 13.93 5.54 10.16
CA ALA A 315 14.44 4.92 11.38
C ALA A 315 13.97 5.70 12.64
N PRO A 316 13.48 5.01 13.70
CA PRO A 316 12.98 5.67 14.92
C PRO A 316 13.97 6.63 15.59
N ASN A 317 15.27 6.35 15.45
CA ASN A 317 16.36 7.07 16.12
C ASN A 317 17.16 7.95 15.13
N ASN A 318 16.53 8.40 14.03
CA ASN A 318 17.20 9.23 13.02
C ASN A 318 17.22 10.72 13.43
N GLU A 319 18.39 11.27 13.70
CA GLU A 319 18.58 12.66 14.15
C GLU A 319 18.06 13.70 13.13
N HIS A 320 18.08 13.37 11.83
CA HIS A 320 17.54 14.22 10.76
C HIS A 320 16.01 14.11 10.56
N GLY A 321 15.32 13.26 11.32
CA GLY A 321 13.88 13.04 11.20
C GLY A 321 13.45 12.49 9.83
N VAL A 322 12.21 12.79 9.43
CA VAL A 322 11.62 12.38 8.15
C VAL A 322 11.86 13.45 7.08
N ASP A 323 12.17 13.06 5.84
CA ASP A 323 12.12 13.97 4.68
C ASP A 323 10.65 14.30 4.36
N GLN A 324 10.12 15.32 5.03
CA GLN A 324 8.72 15.73 4.90
C GLN A 324 8.40 16.16 3.47
N GLU A 325 9.31 16.80 2.74
CA GLU A 325 9.04 17.24 1.37
C GLU A 325 8.80 16.04 0.45
N LEU A 326 9.72 15.06 0.45
CA LEU A 326 9.56 13.84 -0.34
C LEU A 326 8.34 13.03 0.10
N ARG A 327 8.15 12.80 1.41
CA ARG A 327 7.03 11.97 1.87
C ARG A 327 5.67 12.62 1.63
N ASN A 328 5.54 13.94 1.72
CA ASN A 328 4.31 14.64 1.38
C ASN A 328 3.99 14.59 -0.12
N ALA A 329 4.99 14.78 -0.98
CA ALA A 329 4.82 14.66 -2.42
C ALA A 329 4.50 13.22 -2.86
N GLN A 330 5.08 12.21 -2.19
CA GLN A 330 4.73 10.81 -2.38
C GLN A 330 3.27 10.53 -1.99
N ILE A 331 2.80 11.02 -0.83
CA ILE A 331 1.38 10.89 -0.42
C ILE A 331 0.46 11.53 -1.46
N GLU A 332 0.75 12.72 -1.98
CA GLU A 332 -0.12 13.35 -2.98
C GLU A 332 -0.23 12.53 -4.28
N LEU A 333 0.85 11.93 -4.76
CA LEU A 333 0.79 11.01 -5.90
C LEU A 333 -0.04 9.77 -5.56
N ARG A 334 0.09 9.22 -4.35
CA ARG A 334 -0.74 8.10 -3.88
C ARG A 334 -2.23 8.44 -3.81
N LEU A 335 -2.59 9.68 -3.43
CA LEU A 335 -3.97 10.16 -3.48
C LEU A 335 -4.48 10.21 -4.92
N CYS A 336 -3.69 10.77 -5.86
CA CYS A 336 -4.02 10.79 -7.28
C CYS A 336 -4.22 9.37 -7.88
N GLU A 337 -3.41 8.39 -7.46
CA GLU A 337 -3.55 7.00 -7.89
C GLU A 337 -4.79 6.31 -7.33
N LEU A 338 -5.23 6.69 -6.11
CA LEU A 338 -6.49 6.21 -5.55
C LEU A 338 -7.70 6.78 -6.30
N GLU A 339 -7.67 8.05 -6.70
CA GLU A 339 -8.71 8.66 -7.54
C GLU A 339 -8.82 7.97 -8.91
N GLU A 340 -7.69 7.76 -9.59
CA GLU A 340 -7.65 7.09 -10.90
C GLU A 340 -8.07 5.60 -10.80
N ALA A 341 -7.70 4.90 -9.72
CA ALA A 341 -8.19 3.54 -9.47
C ALA A 341 -9.72 3.53 -9.21
N TYR A 342 -10.24 4.48 -8.43
CA TYR A 342 -11.67 4.63 -8.18
C TYR A 342 -12.45 4.95 -9.46
N ARG A 343 -11.93 5.81 -10.34
CA ARG A 343 -12.49 6.09 -11.67
C ARG A 343 -12.62 4.82 -12.52
N VAL A 344 -11.58 3.98 -12.57
CA VAL A 344 -11.63 2.69 -13.29
C VAL A 344 -12.62 1.72 -12.64
N LEU A 345 -12.77 1.74 -11.31
CA LEU A 345 -13.78 0.95 -10.60
C LEU A 345 -15.22 1.42 -10.91
N LYS A 346 -15.46 2.74 -10.95
CA LYS A 346 -16.73 3.31 -11.45
C LYS A 346 -17.04 2.80 -12.86
N MET A 347 -16.05 2.84 -13.78
CA MET A 347 -16.22 2.33 -15.15
C MET A 347 -16.64 0.85 -15.19
N ILE A 348 -16.02 -0.02 -14.38
CA ILE A 348 -16.41 -1.44 -14.29
C ILE A 348 -17.85 -1.57 -13.77
N CYS A 349 -18.20 -0.89 -12.68
CA CYS A 349 -19.51 -1.02 -12.04
C CYS A 349 -20.68 -0.52 -12.92
N VAL A 350 -20.50 0.56 -13.70
CA VAL A 350 -21.53 1.01 -14.67
C VAL A 350 -21.62 0.14 -15.93
N GLY A 351 -20.75 -0.86 -16.08
CA GLY A 351 -20.75 -1.81 -17.20
C GLY A 351 -19.86 -1.44 -18.38
N LYS A 352 -18.90 -0.51 -18.22
CA LYS A 352 -17.87 -0.17 -19.25
C LYS A 352 -16.62 -1.06 -19.12
N GLY A 353 -16.77 -2.32 -18.70
CA GLY A 353 -15.65 -3.23 -18.46
C GLY A 353 -14.80 -3.51 -19.71
N ASP A 354 -15.44 -3.62 -20.89
CA ASP A 354 -14.74 -3.81 -22.17
C ASP A 354 -13.85 -2.62 -22.57
N GLU A 355 -14.17 -1.41 -22.08
CA GLU A 355 -13.31 -0.22 -22.26
C GLU A 355 -12.02 -0.38 -21.45
N VAL A 356 -12.15 -0.74 -20.17
CA VAL A 356 -11.02 -1.04 -19.28
C VAL A 356 -10.19 -2.20 -19.84
N ALA A 357 -10.82 -3.23 -20.39
CA ALA A 357 -10.13 -4.36 -21.02
C ALA A 357 -9.32 -3.96 -22.26
N ARG A 358 -9.81 -3.02 -23.07
CA ARG A 358 -9.12 -2.53 -24.28
C ARG A 358 -7.97 -1.58 -23.96
N GLN A 359 -8.08 -0.82 -22.87
CA GLN A 359 -7.02 0.10 -22.42
C GLN A 359 -5.93 -0.60 -21.57
N ASN A 360 -6.16 -1.82 -21.08
CA ASN A 360 -5.28 -2.47 -20.10
C ASN A 360 -3.87 -2.82 -20.64
N LEU A 361 -2.84 -2.18 -20.08
CA LEU A 361 -1.43 -2.40 -20.41
C LEU A 361 -0.82 -3.66 -19.74
N ARG A 362 -1.57 -4.44 -18.95
CA ARG A 362 -1.11 -5.72 -18.35
C ARG A 362 -1.36 -6.96 -19.24
N CYS A 363 -1.59 -6.73 -20.54
CA CYS A 363 -1.79 -7.77 -21.54
C CYS A 363 -0.46 -8.27 -22.15
N GLU A 364 -0.49 -8.74 -23.40
CA GLU A 364 0.61 -9.43 -24.07
C GLU A 364 1.47 -8.43 -24.85
N GLY A 365 2.80 -8.55 -24.74
CA GLY A 365 3.75 -7.61 -25.35
C GLY A 365 3.95 -6.29 -24.59
N TYR A 366 3.54 -6.22 -23.32
CA TYR A 366 3.82 -5.11 -22.40
C TYR A 366 4.64 -5.60 -21.19
N VAL A 367 5.42 -4.71 -20.55
CA VAL A 367 6.29 -5.11 -19.44
C VAL A 367 5.46 -5.49 -18.22
N GLY A 368 5.85 -6.59 -17.57
CA GLY A 368 5.13 -7.17 -16.44
C GLY A 368 3.80 -7.88 -16.78
N GLY A 369 3.26 -7.69 -17.98
CA GLY A 369 2.01 -8.29 -18.44
C GLY A 369 2.04 -9.82 -18.60
N SER A 370 0.94 -10.37 -19.11
CA SER A 370 0.85 -11.80 -19.41
C SER A 370 -0.05 -12.11 -20.61
N SER A 371 0.22 -13.24 -21.27
CA SER A 371 -0.59 -13.75 -22.38
C SER A 371 -2.04 -14.09 -22.03
N ARG A 372 -2.40 -14.12 -20.73
CA ARG A 372 -3.79 -14.19 -20.26
C ARG A 372 -4.44 -12.81 -20.17
N GLY A 373 -3.72 -11.75 -19.79
CA GLY A 373 -4.27 -10.40 -19.61
C GLY A 373 -5.63 -10.41 -18.89
N LEU A 374 -6.62 -9.73 -19.47
CA LEU A 374 -8.05 -9.84 -19.14
C LEU A 374 -8.84 -10.70 -20.16
N LYS A 375 -8.15 -11.52 -20.96
CA LYS A 375 -8.81 -12.42 -21.94
C LYS A 375 -9.74 -13.38 -21.18
N GLY A 376 -10.98 -13.49 -21.66
CA GLY A 376 -11.99 -14.37 -21.07
C GLY A 376 -12.68 -13.85 -19.81
N VAL A 377 -12.49 -12.57 -19.43
CA VAL A 377 -13.43 -11.89 -18.54
C VAL A 377 -14.70 -11.58 -19.32
N ASP A 378 -15.85 -11.95 -18.76
CA ASP A 378 -17.16 -11.50 -19.23
C ASP A 378 -17.61 -10.33 -18.37
N TRP A 379 -17.61 -9.12 -18.95
CA TRP A 379 -17.94 -7.88 -18.25
C TRP A 379 -19.43 -7.66 -18.02
N THR A 380 -20.31 -8.41 -18.68
CA THR A 380 -21.76 -8.32 -18.42
C THR A 380 -22.07 -8.71 -16.97
N HIS A 381 -21.34 -9.71 -16.46
CA HIS A 381 -21.39 -10.16 -15.08
C HIS A 381 -20.81 -9.18 -14.05
N TRP A 382 -20.26 -8.02 -14.45
CA TRP A 382 -19.62 -7.04 -13.56
C TRP A 382 -20.42 -5.77 -13.29
N LYS A 383 -21.45 -5.50 -14.08
CA LYS A 383 -22.33 -4.34 -13.88
C LYS A 383 -23.09 -4.44 -12.55
N GLY A 384 -23.03 -3.40 -11.72
CA GLY A 384 -23.76 -3.31 -10.45
C GLY A 384 -23.39 -4.36 -9.39
N ARG A 385 -22.21 -4.99 -9.47
CA ARG A 385 -21.84 -6.08 -8.54
C ARG A 385 -21.17 -5.64 -7.24
N PHE A 386 -20.71 -4.39 -7.16
CA PHE A 386 -20.09 -3.86 -5.96
C PHE A 386 -20.41 -2.38 -5.77
N HIS A 387 -20.48 -1.95 -4.52
CA HIS A 387 -20.75 -0.58 -4.15
C HIS A 387 -19.57 0.32 -4.55
N VAL A 388 -19.86 1.43 -5.23
CA VAL A 388 -18.91 2.51 -5.54
C VAL A 388 -19.32 3.80 -4.85
N GLU A 389 -20.62 3.98 -4.61
CA GLU A 389 -21.23 5.03 -3.78
C GLU A 389 -20.70 5.05 -2.35
N SER A 390 -20.27 3.91 -1.82
CA SER A 390 -19.66 3.77 -0.50
C SER A 390 -18.53 2.75 -0.52
N PHE A 391 -17.31 3.16 -0.15
CA PHE A 391 -16.16 2.27 -0.07
C PHE A 391 -15.27 2.50 1.16
N VAL A 392 -14.53 1.46 1.54
CA VAL A 392 -13.56 1.48 2.65
C VAL A 392 -12.18 1.73 2.09
N VAL A 393 -11.36 2.52 2.79
CA VAL A 393 -9.93 2.67 2.44
C VAL A 393 -9.08 2.07 3.55
N SER A 394 -8.05 1.32 3.17
CA SER A 394 -7.17 0.66 4.11
C SER A 394 -5.73 0.68 3.64
N GLY A 395 -4.78 0.52 4.56
CA GLY A 395 -3.38 0.46 4.21
C GLY A 395 -2.49 0.09 5.38
N HIS A 396 -1.22 -0.17 5.06
CA HIS A 396 -0.19 -0.54 6.03
C HIS A 396 0.94 0.48 6.06
N SER A 397 1.44 0.85 7.24
CA SER A 397 2.63 1.72 7.40
C SER A 397 2.46 3.06 6.65
N PHE A 398 3.25 3.33 5.61
CA PHE A 398 3.09 4.53 4.78
C PHE A 398 1.77 4.56 3.99
N GLY A 399 1.22 3.39 3.65
CA GLY A 399 -0.14 3.27 3.11
C GLY A 399 -1.23 3.57 4.13
N ALA A 400 -0.96 3.38 5.42
CA ALA A 400 -1.85 3.83 6.48
C ALA A 400 -1.78 5.36 6.68
N ALA A 401 -0.61 6.00 6.53
CA ALA A 401 -0.52 7.46 6.46
C ALA A 401 -1.28 8.02 5.24
N THR A 402 -1.29 7.30 4.11
CA THR A 402 -2.11 7.64 2.95
C THR A 402 -3.61 7.60 3.28
N VAL A 403 -4.07 6.59 4.03
CA VAL A 403 -5.48 6.50 4.49
C VAL A 403 -5.86 7.70 5.36
N VAL A 404 -4.98 8.17 6.23
CA VAL A 404 -5.27 9.35 7.09
C VAL A 404 -5.54 10.60 6.27
N GLU A 405 -4.70 10.91 5.26
CA GLU A 405 -4.94 12.07 4.41
C GLU A 405 -6.16 11.88 3.48
N VAL A 406 -6.52 10.64 3.09
CA VAL A 406 -7.81 10.33 2.46
C VAL A 406 -8.99 10.72 3.37
N LEU A 407 -8.96 10.32 4.65
CA LEU A 407 -10.04 10.62 5.60
C LEU A 407 -10.16 12.11 5.96
N ARG A 408 -9.08 12.88 5.79
CA ARG A 408 -9.05 14.33 5.97
C ARG A 408 -9.53 15.09 4.73
N HIS A 409 -9.16 14.64 3.52
CA HIS A 409 -9.62 15.22 2.26
C HIS A 409 -11.06 14.78 1.88
N THR A 410 -12.03 15.04 2.77
CA THR A 410 -13.44 14.63 2.60
C THR A 410 -14.11 15.17 1.33
N GLU A 411 -13.76 16.38 0.86
CA GLU A 411 -14.29 16.95 -0.39
C GLU A 411 -13.79 16.22 -1.65
N ARG A 412 -12.61 15.60 -1.56
CA ARG A 412 -11.95 14.82 -2.64
C ARG A 412 -12.42 13.36 -2.64
N PHE A 413 -12.59 12.78 -1.45
CA PHE A 413 -12.92 11.37 -1.24
C PHE A 413 -14.33 11.16 -0.67
N LYS A 414 -15.33 11.86 -1.23
CA LYS A 414 -16.73 11.90 -0.77
C LYS A 414 -17.38 10.53 -0.52
N ASN A 415 -17.05 9.53 -1.35
CA ASN A 415 -17.63 8.19 -1.28
C ASN A 415 -16.90 7.24 -0.30
N VAL A 416 -15.98 7.73 0.54
CA VAL A 416 -15.31 6.92 1.58
C VAL A 416 -16.13 6.88 2.86
N GLN A 417 -16.49 5.68 3.33
CA GLN A 417 -17.26 5.49 4.57
C GLN A 417 -16.42 5.31 5.84
N ALA A 418 -15.21 4.75 5.73
CA ALA A 418 -14.36 4.41 6.89
C ALA A 418 -12.92 4.11 6.48
N GLY A 419 -11.98 4.29 7.41
CA GLY A 419 -10.57 3.93 7.26
C GLY A 419 -10.12 2.79 8.17
N ILE A 420 -9.23 1.92 7.67
CA ILE A 420 -8.58 0.87 8.47
C ILE A 420 -7.05 0.92 8.29
N ILE A 421 -6.33 1.27 9.35
CA ILE A 421 -4.88 1.47 9.36
C ILE A 421 -4.16 0.36 10.13
N TYR A 422 -3.23 -0.32 9.44
CA TYR A 422 -2.38 -1.36 10.03
C TYR A 422 -0.97 -0.82 10.27
N ASP A 423 -0.44 -0.94 11.50
CA ASP A 423 0.89 -0.45 11.92
C ASP A 423 1.27 0.90 11.26
N ILE A 424 0.51 1.95 11.56
CA ILE A 424 0.68 3.23 10.88
C ILE A 424 2.04 3.86 11.23
N TRP A 425 2.78 4.27 10.20
CA TRP A 425 3.97 5.11 10.38
C TRP A 425 3.49 6.56 10.51
N GLY A 426 3.50 7.09 11.73
CA GLY A 426 2.90 8.38 12.09
C GLY A 426 3.75 9.59 11.69
N ALA A 427 5.05 9.42 11.53
CA ALA A 427 5.98 10.55 11.34
C ALA A 427 5.81 11.37 10.04
N PRO A 428 5.33 10.82 8.90
CA PRO A 428 4.96 11.61 7.71
C PRO A 428 3.56 12.23 7.76
N ILE A 429 2.77 11.95 8.81
CA ILE A 429 1.41 12.49 8.92
C ILE A 429 1.51 13.95 9.33
N ARG A 430 0.82 14.82 8.59
CA ARG A 430 0.76 16.24 8.92
C ARG A 430 0.05 16.44 10.26
N PRO A 431 0.49 17.39 11.10
CA PRO A 431 -0.36 17.91 12.16
C PRO A 431 -1.71 18.34 11.58
N PRO A 432 -2.84 18.17 12.30
CA PRO A 432 -4.15 18.63 11.84
C PRO A 432 -4.10 20.16 11.59
N ALA A 433 -4.19 20.57 10.32
CA ALA A 433 -4.05 21.96 9.88
C ALA A 433 -5.14 22.85 10.50
N GLU A 434 -4.95 24.17 10.63
CA GLU A 434 -5.97 25.01 11.30
C GLU A 434 -7.33 25.05 10.57
N ASP A 435 -7.39 24.69 9.28
CA ASP A 435 -8.62 24.44 8.53
C ASP A 435 -9.44 23.27 9.14
N PRO A 436 -10.69 23.51 9.58
CA PRO A 436 -11.58 22.46 10.06
C PRO A 436 -11.96 21.42 9.00
N LYS A 437 -11.90 21.72 7.70
CA LYS A 437 -12.22 20.75 6.64
C LYS A 437 -11.21 19.60 6.59
N HIS A 438 -9.93 19.89 6.82
CA HIS A 438 -8.84 18.90 6.79
C HIS A 438 -8.76 18.13 8.11
N ARG A 439 -9.83 17.39 8.41
CA ARG A 439 -10.03 16.61 9.65
C ARG A 439 -10.65 15.26 9.37
N ILE A 440 -10.28 14.26 10.19
CA ILE A 440 -10.92 12.96 10.20
C ILE A 440 -12.35 13.11 10.74
N HIS A 441 -13.31 13.23 9.82
CA HIS A 441 -14.75 13.23 10.10
C HIS A 441 -15.40 11.85 9.92
N LEU A 442 -14.60 10.79 9.77
CA LEU A 442 -15.05 9.46 9.39
C LEU A 442 -14.54 8.40 10.38
N PRO A 443 -15.26 7.28 10.55
CA PRO A 443 -14.83 6.17 11.41
C PRO A 443 -13.44 5.65 11.05
N ILE A 444 -12.62 5.36 12.08
CA ILE A 444 -11.25 4.85 11.90
C ILE A 444 -10.93 3.68 12.83
N LEU A 445 -10.26 2.66 12.30
CA LEU A 445 -9.73 1.52 13.06
C LEU A 445 -8.21 1.42 12.89
N GLY A 446 -7.47 1.60 13.98
CA GLY A 446 -6.05 1.31 14.08
C GLY A 446 -5.76 -0.07 14.68
N ILE A 447 -4.89 -0.83 14.01
CA ILE A 447 -4.38 -2.12 14.50
C ILE A 447 -2.86 -2.12 14.39
N ASN A 448 -2.19 -1.95 15.52
CA ASN A 448 -0.74 -1.97 15.66
C ASN A 448 -0.21 -3.39 15.94
N SER A 449 1.09 -3.58 15.73
CA SER A 449 1.88 -4.68 16.23
C SER A 449 2.58 -4.30 17.54
N GLU A 450 2.86 -5.29 18.39
CA GLU A 450 3.46 -5.06 19.70
C GLU A 450 4.85 -4.41 19.60
N ALA A 451 5.68 -4.80 18.62
CA ALA A 451 6.99 -4.17 18.42
C ALA A 451 6.89 -2.69 18.03
N PHE A 452 5.88 -2.31 17.23
CA PHE A 452 5.70 -0.93 16.75
C PHE A 452 5.00 -0.05 17.80
N MET A 453 4.12 -0.63 18.63
CA MET A 453 3.51 0.02 19.80
C MET A 453 4.57 0.60 20.76
N TYR A 454 5.73 -0.05 20.90
CA TYR A 454 6.82 0.44 21.76
C TYR A 454 7.53 1.70 21.26
N TRP A 455 7.28 2.14 20.03
CA TRP A 455 7.79 3.42 19.53
C TRP A 455 6.88 4.56 20.00
N GLN A 456 7.14 5.07 21.21
CA GLN A 456 6.25 6.01 21.92
C GLN A 456 5.79 7.20 21.07
N SER A 457 6.69 7.94 20.41
CA SER A 457 6.30 9.10 19.60
C SER A 457 5.47 8.75 18.37
N ASN A 458 5.62 7.53 17.82
CA ASN A 458 4.72 7.02 16.79
C ASN A 458 3.36 6.62 17.41
N PHE A 459 3.36 5.94 18.56
CA PHE A 459 2.14 5.56 19.27
C PHE A 459 1.27 6.76 19.66
N ASP A 460 1.90 7.81 20.20
CA ASP A 460 1.24 9.07 20.58
C ASP A 460 0.61 9.75 19.34
N ALA A 461 1.30 9.69 18.20
CA ALA A 461 0.77 10.14 16.91
C ALA A 461 -0.38 9.25 16.39
N VAL A 462 -0.41 7.94 16.67
CA VAL A 462 -1.59 7.10 16.35
C VAL A 462 -2.76 7.47 17.25
N HIS A 463 -2.51 7.71 18.53
CA HIS A 463 -3.53 8.03 19.53
C HIS A 463 -4.25 9.34 19.19
N SER A 464 -3.50 10.40 18.81
CA SER A 464 -4.09 11.70 18.48
C SER A 464 -5.01 11.67 17.26
N LEU A 465 -4.84 10.72 16.33
CA LEU A 465 -5.78 10.51 15.21
C LEU A 465 -7.11 9.88 15.66
N MET A 466 -7.08 9.07 16.73
CA MET A 466 -8.29 8.52 17.33
C MET A 466 -9.03 9.61 18.11
N GLU A 467 -8.29 10.49 18.78
CA GLU A 467 -8.82 11.69 19.43
C GLU A 467 -9.44 12.64 18.41
N GLU A 468 -8.76 12.96 17.30
CA GLU A 468 -9.28 13.78 16.18
C GLU A 468 -10.63 13.25 15.68
N ALA A 469 -10.70 11.96 15.34
CA ALA A 469 -11.95 11.32 14.91
C ALA A 469 -13.06 11.38 15.98
N SER A 470 -12.70 11.15 17.25
CA SER A 470 -13.62 11.12 18.39
C SER A 470 -14.16 12.51 18.77
N GLU A 471 -13.34 13.56 18.68
CA GLU A 471 -13.74 14.96 18.85
C GLU A 471 -14.77 15.38 17.79
N HIS A 472 -14.61 14.93 16.54
CA HIS A 472 -15.61 15.07 15.48
C HIS A 472 -16.78 14.06 15.56
N GLY A 473 -16.87 13.29 16.66
CA GLY A 473 -17.99 12.38 16.95
C GLY A 473 -18.00 11.06 16.16
N SER A 474 -16.90 10.73 15.49
CA SER A 474 -16.77 9.52 14.66
C SER A 474 -16.21 8.34 15.49
N PRO A 475 -16.76 7.11 15.36
CA PRO A 475 -16.23 5.95 16.05
C PRO A 475 -14.77 5.64 15.69
N ALA A 476 -13.88 5.74 16.68
CA ALA A 476 -12.46 5.44 16.56
C ALA A 476 -12.05 4.28 17.49
N TYR A 477 -11.24 3.34 16.99
CA TYR A 477 -10.73 2.20 17.76
C TYR A 477 -9.22 2.04 17.54
N LEU A 478 -8.45 1.81 18.61
CA LEU A 478 -7.02 1.47 18.54
C LEU A 478 -6.73 0.18 19.30
N LEU A 479 -6.16 -0.79 18.58
CA LEU A 479 -5.84 -2.13 19.06
C LEU A 479 -4.35 -2.45 18.81
N THR A 480 -3.79 -3.37 19.59
CA THR A 480 -2.46 -3.96 19.35
C THR A 480 -2.53 -5.48 19.39
N VAL A 481 -2.00 -6.16 18.37
CA VAL A 481 -1.91 -7.63 18.31
C VAL A 481 -0.67 -8.10 19.09
N ARG A 482 -0.87 -8.89 20.15
CA ARG A 482 0.22 -9.40 20.99
C ARG A 482 1.12 -10.38 20.23
N GLY A 483 2.41 -10.36 20.52
CA GLY A 483 3.45 -11.21 19.95
C GLY A 483 3.82 -10.90 18.50
N SER A 484 3.33 -9.79 17.94
CA SER A 484 3.51 -9.43 16.54
C SER A 484 4.59 -8.36 16.31
N VAL A 485 5.06 -8.27 15.07
CA VAL A 485 6.06 -7.29 14.60
C VAL A 485 5.56 -6.64 13.32
N HIS A 486 6.16 -5.52 12.88
CA HIS A 486 5.71 -4.73 11.72
C HIS A 486 5.34 -5.57 10.48
N ILE A 487 6.18 -6.52 10.08
CA ILE A 487 5.90 -7.37 8.89
C ILE A 487 4.80 -8.43 9.09
N SER A 488 4.27 -8.62 10.30
CA SER A 488 3.11 -9.49 10.58
C SER A 488 1.85 -9.07 9.82
N GLN A 489 1.78 -7.79 9.41
CA GLN A 489 0.71 -7.24 8.57
C GLN A 489 0.82 -7.65 7.08
N SER A 490 1.89 -8.33 6.70
CA SER A 490 2.26 -8.60 5.29
C SER A 490 2.60 -10.08 5.03
N ASP A 491 2.61 -10.46 3.75
CA ASP A 491 2.93 -11.83 3.30
C ASP A 491 4.35 -12.26 3.68
N PHE A 492 5.28 -11.33 3.94
CA PHE A 492 6.65 -11.64 4.37
C PHE A 492 6.67 -12.49 5.66
N SER A 493 5.75 -12.24 6.59
CA SER A 493 5.64 -13.01 7.84
C SER A 493 5.18 -14.46 7.64
N ILE A 494 4.46 -14.73 6.54
CA ILE A 494 4.05 -16.07 6.11
C ILE A 494 5.20 -16.74 5.37
N LEU A 495 5.66 -16.10 4.28
CA LEU A 495 6.63 -16.65 3.33
C LEU A 495 7.99 -16.89 3.97
N TYR A 496 8.37 -16.05 4.93
CA TYR A 496 9.64 -16.12 5.63
C TYR A 496 9.45 -16.26 7.15
N ARG A 497 8.43 -17.02 7.59
CA ARG A 497 8.09 -17.23 9.02
C ARG A 497 9.29 -17.54 9.90
N HIS A 498 10.25 -18.32 9.40
CA HIS A 498 11.46 -18.68 10.14
C HIS A 498 12.41 -17.49 10.31
N ILE A 499 12.53 -16.61 9.32
CA ILE A 499 13.30 -15.35 9.43
C ILE A 499 12.59 -14.39 10.40
N ALA A 500 11.27 -14.20 10.24
CA ALA A 500 10.46 -13.34 11.09
C ALA A 500 10.48 -13.75 12.58
N SER A 501 10.42 -15.05 12.88
CA SER A 501 10.49 -15.53 14.26
C SER A 501 11.93 -15.56 14.80
N PHE A 502 12.94 -15.90 13.98
CA PHE A 502 14.33 -15.97 14.45
C PHE A 502 14.96 -14.58 14.66
N PHE A 503 14.95 -13.72 13.64
CA PHE A 503 15.62 -12.42 13.67
C PHE A 503 14.77 -11.31 14.34
N LEU A 504 13.48 -11.20 13.98
CA LEU A 504 12.58 -10.17 14.53
C LEU A 504 11.86 -10.62 15.82
N LYS A 505 12.07 -11.86 16.25
CA LYS A 505 11.54 -12.44 17.50
C LYS A 505 10.01 -12.45 17.63
N ALA A 506 9.29 -12.46 16.50
CA ALA A 506 7.83 -12.63 16.49
C ALA A 506 7.40 -13.95 17.16
N THR A 507 6.42 -13.87 18.06
CA THR A 507 5.89 -15.00 18.86
C THR A 507 4.47 -15.40 18.46
N VAL A 508 3.70 -14.51 17.85
CA VAL A 508 2.38 -14.79 17.25
C VAL A 508 2.52 -15.70 16.03
N HIS A 509 1.51 -16.53 15.76
CA HIS A 509 1.45 -17.26 14.50
C HIS A 509 0.97 -16.30 13.37
N PRO A 510 1.66 -16.17 12.23
CA PRO A 510 1.32 -15.17 11.20
C PRO A 510 -0.13 -15.27 10.72
N ASN A 511 -0.60 -16.47 10.39
CA ASN A 511 -2.01 -16.68 10.02
C ASN A 511 -3.02 -16.27 11.11
N ARG A 512 -2.65 -16.32 12.41
CA ARG A 512 -3.52 -15.87 13.51
C ARG A 512 -3.51 -14.36 13.65
N ALA A 513 -2.38 -13.68 13.41
CA ALA A 513 -2.34 -12.22 13.31
C ALA A 513 -3.31 -11.73 12.22
N ILE A 514 -3.26 -12.35 11.03
CA ILE A 514 -4.21 -12.03 9.93
C ILE A 514 -5.67 -12.39 10.31
N ASP A 515 -5.91 -13.52 11.00
CA ASP A 515 -7.25 -13.83 11.51
C ASP A 515 -7.77 -12.74 12.46
N LEU A 516 -6.92 -12.23 13.37
CA LEU A 516 -7.27 -11.16 14.33
C LEU A 516 -7.55 -9.84 13.59
N ASN A 517 -6.66 -9.45 12.65
CA ASN A 517 -6.83 -8.26 11.82
C ASN A 517 -8.17 -8.26 11.07
N ILE A 518 -8.46 -9.36 10.35
CA ILE A 518 -9.70 -9.53 9.59
C ILE A 518 -10.92 -9.52 10.52
N SER A 519 -10.82 -10.12 11.72
CA SER A 519 -11.93 -10.12 12.68
C SER A 519 -12.24 -8.72 13.19
N ALA A 520 -11.24 -7.99 13.68
CA ALA A 520 -11.42 -6.62 14.16
C ALA A 520 -11.94 -5.71 13.03
N SER A 521 -11.42 -5.87 11.82
CA SER A 521 -11.86 -5.13 10.62
C SER A 521 -13.34 -5.39 10.29
N LEU A 522 -13.76 -6.65 10.24
CA LEU A 522 -15.15 -7.01 9.92
C LEU A 522 -16.11 -6.69 11.08
N GLU A 523 -15.68 -6.81 12.34
CA GLU A 523 -16.46 -6.38 13.51
C GLU A 523 -16.69 -4.87 13.50
N PHE A 524 -15.67 -4.09 13.14
CA PHE A 524 -15.73 -2.62 13.03
C PHE A 524 -16.63 -2.18 11.88
N LEU A 525 -16.40 -2.71 10.68
CA LEU A 525 -17.24 -2.39 9.52
C LEU A 525 -18.70 -2.76 9.75
N ARG A 526 -19.03 -3.86 10.45
CA ARG A 526 -20.42 -4.15 10.86
C ARG A 526 -21.05 -3.02 11.70
N LEU A 527 -20.28 -2.41 12.61
CA LEU A 527 -20.79 -1.34 13.47
C LEU A 527 -21.01 -0.04 12.69
N VAL A 528 -20.07 0.33 11.83
CA VAL A 528 -19.99 1.66 11.22
C VAL A 528 -20.54 1.74 9.79
N THR A 529 -20.73 0.61 9.09
CA THR A 529 -21.32 0.61 7.74
C THR A 529 -22.83 0.92 7.81
N PRO A 530 -23.36 1.78 6.93
CA PRO A 530 -24.76 1.90 6.52
C PRO A 530 -25.55 0.58 6.39
N GLU A 531 -26.88 0.63 6.56
CA GLU A 531 -27.72 -0.55 6.20
C GLU A 531 -27.89 -0.66 4.66
N SER A 532 -28.11 0.47 3.97
CA SER A 532 -28.17 0.61 2.52
C SER A 532 -26.81 1.01 1.91
N GLY A 533 -26.53 0.65 0.66
CA GLY A 533 -25.39 1.19 -0.11
C GLY A 533 -23.96 0.80 0.34
N GLY A 534 -23.79 0.07 1.45
CA GLY A 534 -22.46 -0.25 2.02
C GLY A 534 -22.10 -1.74 2.09
N GLY A 535 -22.87 -2.65 1.49
CA GLY A 535 -22.58 -4.10 1.47
C GLY A 535 -22.72 -4.81 2.83
N LYS A 536 -23.31 -4.17 3.83
CA LYS A 536 -23.39 -4.66 5.21
C LYS A 536 -24.05 -6.03 5.39
N ALA A 537 -25.06 -6.34 4.58
CA ALA A 537 -25.69 -7.67 4.57
C ALA A 537 -24.66 -8.79 4.31
N ILE A 538 -23.71 -8.56 3.40
CA ILE A 538 -22.58 -9.49 3.14
C ILE A 538 -21.63 -9.55 4.33
N ILE A 539 -21.30 -8.41 4.95
CA ILE A 539 -20.46 -8.36 6.16
C ILE A 539 -21.10 -9.18 7.28
N ASN A 540 -22.38 -8.97 7.58
CA ASN A 540 -23.13 -9.72 8.60
C ASN A 540 -23.18 -11.23 8.31
N ARG A 541 -23.46 -11.62 7.05
CA ARG A 541 -23.53 -13.03 6.64
C ARG A 541 -22.18 -13.74 6.70
N CYS A 542 -21.07 -13.03 6.42
CA CYS A 542 -19.73 -13.63 6.35
C CYS A 542 -18.93 -13.53 7.67
N LEU A 543 -19.22 -12.53 8.52
CA LEU A 543 -18.44 -12.18 9.72
C LEU A 543 -18.25 -13.34 10.71
N THR A 544 -17.00 -13.52 11.12
CA THR A 544 -16.63 -14.30 12.30
C THR A 544 -16.42 -13.36 13.49
N ASP A 545 -17.51 -13.05 14.19
CA ASP A 545 -17.49 -12.29 15.45
C ASP A 545 -16.69 -13.08 16.50
N GLU A 546 -15.49 -12.59 16.82
CA GLU A 546 -14.62 -13.11 17.89
C GLU A 546 -14.66 -12.22 19.15
N LYS A 547 -15.44 -11.13 19.11
CA LYS A 547 -15.63 -10.08 20.14
C LYS A 547 -14.39 -9.23 20.41
N ILE A 548 -13.51 -9.04 19.42
CA ILE A 548 -12.27 -8.26 19.60
C ILE A 548 -12.57 -6.81 19.99
N LEU A 549 -13.62 -6.18 19.43
CA LEU A 549 -14.00 -4.80 19.81
C LEU A 549 -14.65 -4.69 21.21
N GLN A 550 -14.93 -5.82 21.87
CA GLN A 550 -15.44 -5.85 23.24
C GLN A 550 -14.31 -5.95 24.29
N THR A 551 -13.04 -6.05 23.85
CA THR A 551 -11.86 -6.11 24.72
C THR A 551 -11.80 -4.91 25.68
N GLU A 552 -11.39 -5.16 26.92
CA GLU A 552 -11.26 -4.14 27.96
C GLU A 552 -10.17 -3.11 27.58
N LEU A 553 -10.40 -1.85 27.95
CA LEU A 553 -9.45 -0.77 27.69
C LEU A 553 -8.28 -0.92 28.67
N LEU A 554 -7.05 -0.76 28.20
CA LEU A 554 -5.88 -0.73 29.07
C LEU A 554 -5.73 0.64 29.75
N GLU A 555 -5.41 0.62 31.05
CA GLU A 555 -5.08 1.81 31.83
C GLU A 555 -3.60 2.23 31.66
N GLU A 556 -2.70 1.27 31.44
CA GLU A 556 -1.26 1.49 31.24
C GLU A 556 -0.72 0.73 30.01
N LEU A 557 0.37 1.23 29.41
CA LEU A 557 1.05 0.57 28.28
C LEU A 557 1.90 -0.64 28.74
N PRO A 558 1.63 -1.88 28.27
CA PRO A 558 2.30 -3.07 28.80
C PRO A 558 3.74 -3.20 28.26
N ASN A 559 4.72 -3.30 29.16
CA ASN A 559 6.15 -3.41 28.81
C ASN A 559 6.67 -4.87 28.69
N GLU A 560 5.79 -5.86 28.55
CA GLU A 560 6.12 -7.31 28.63
C GLU A 560 7.25 -7.79 27.73
N HIS A 561 7.35 -7.27 26.49
CA HIS A 561 8.34 -7.67 25.49
C HIS A 561 9.10 -6.46 24.90
N ARG A 562 9.15 -5.32 25.60
CA ARG A 562 9.83 -4.10 25.14
C ARG A 562 11.32 -4.39 24.87
N PRO A 563 11.86 -4.07 23.68
CA PRO A 563 13.28 -4.16 23.40
C PRO A 563 14.06 -2.94 23.90
N ASP A 564 15.39 -3.05 23.97
CA ASP A 564 16.30 -1.89 24.06
C ASP A 564 15.95 -0.82 23.00
N ASP A 565 16.18 0.46 23.30
CA ASP A 565 15.80 1.58 22.41
C ASP A 565 16.50 1.55 21.03
N GLN A 566 17.67 0.92 20.93
CA GLN A 566 18.36 0.61 19.66
C GLN A 566 17.60 -0.38 18.73
N TRP A 567 16.56 -1.07 19.23
CA TRP A 567 15.79 -2.09 18.51
C TRP A 567 14.26 -1.90 18.57
N ILE A 568 13.78 -0.75 19.06
CA ILE A 568 12.37 -0.33 19.01
C ILE A 568 11.82 -0.38 17.58
N ALA A 569 10.52 -0.64 17.44
CA ALA A 569 9.81 -0.90 16.17
C ALA A 569 10.26 -2.15 15.38
N ALA A 570 11.47 -2.68 15.61
CA ALA A 570 12.05 -3.73 14.78
C ALA A 570 11.85 -5.16 15.32
N ARG A 571 11.98 -5.39 16.63
CA ARG A 571 11.91 -6.75 17.22
C ARG A 571 11.32 -6.74 18.64
N LEU A 572 10.89 -7.91 19.11
CA LEU A 572 10.48 -8.13 20.51
C LEU A 572 11.64 -8.65 21.37
N GLN A 573 11.60 -8.39 22.69
CA GLN A 573 12.51 -9.00 23.66
C GLN A 573 11.94 -10.32 24.21
N ILE A 574 12.81 -11.34 24.33
CA ILE A 574 12.47 -12.65 24.90
C ILE A 574 13.65 -13.18 25.72
N ASP A 575 13.53 -13.15 27.05
CA ASP A 575 14.57 -13.72 27.92
C ASP A 575 14.66 -15.23 27.76
N HIS A 576 15.86 -15.81 27.84
CA HIS A 576 16.08 -17.27 27.84
C HIS A 576 15.52 -18.00 26.59
N GLU A 577 15.60 -17.34 25.43
CA GLU A 577 15.05 -17.71 24.12
C GLU A 577 15.16 -19.20 23.75
N PHE A 578 16.36 -19.81 23.84
CA PHE A 578 16.58 -21.21 23.47
C PHE A 578 15.76 -22.19 24.32
N ARG A 579 15.79 -22.02 25.66
CA ARG A 579 15.00 -22.87 26.57
C ARG A 579 13.51 -22.66 26.34
N LYS A 580 13.04 -21.40 26.28
CA LYS A 580 11.60 -21.10 26.10
C LYS A 580 11.07 -21.71 24.79
N ARG A 581 11.76 -21.56 23.65
CA ARG A 581 11.30 -22.08 22.34
C ARG A 581 11.21 -23.60 22.26
N VAL A 582 12.13 -24.34 22.90
CA VAL A 582 12.09 -25.81 22.91
C VAL A 582 10.94 -26.33 23.78
N PHE A 583 10.77 -25.80 25.00
CA PHE A 583 9.72 -26.28 25.91
C PHE A 583 8.31 -25.77 25.56
N ALA A 584 8.17 -24.61 24.89
CA ALA A 584 6.90 -24.06 24.39
C ALA A 584 6.04 -25.04 23.59
N GLY A 585 6.65 -25.90 22.77
CA GLY A 585 5.92 -26.92 22.00
C GLY A 585 5.31 -28.01 22.89
N LEU A 586 6.05 -28.46 23.90
CA LEU A 586 5.58 -29.42 24.91
C LEU A 586 4.55 -28.79 25.84
N GLN A 587 4.81 -27.58 26.34
CA GLN A 587 3.97 -26.87 27.30
C GLN A 587 2.59 -26.55 26.71
N ARG A 588 2.50 -26.13 25.44
CA ARG A 588 1.21 -25.96 24.73
C ARG A 588 0.46 -27.26 24.47
N LYS A 589 1.15 -28.41 24.42
CA LYS A 589 0.51 -29.74 24.33
C LYS A 589 0.05 -30.22 25.71
N PHE A 590 0.87 -30.06 26.75
CA PHE A 590 0.56 -30.44 28.13
C PHE A 590 -0.55 -29.58 28.72
N LYS A 591 -0.42 -28.24 28.74
CA LYS A 591 -1.41 -27.34 29.36
C LYS A 591 -2.81 -27.50 28.75
N ARG A 592 -2.89 -27.72 27.42
CA ARG A 592 -4.15 -28.01 26.71
C ARG A 592 -4.72 -29.41 27.00
N ASN A 593 -3.88 -30.40 27.31
CA ASN A 593 -4.31 -31.76 27.64
C ASN A 593 -4.64 -31.93 29.14
N PHE A 594 -4.05 -31.09 30.02
CA PHE A 594 -4.24 -31.16 31.48
C PHE A 594 -5.41 -30.30 31.97
N GLN A 595 -5.71 -29.17 31.31
CA GLN A 595 -6.87 -28.32 31.65
C GLN A 595 -8.19 -28.85 31.05
N GLY A 596 -8.48 -30.13 31.32
CA GLY A 596 -9.75 -30.79 31.03
C GLY A 596 -10.86 -30.39 32.00
N GLY A 597 -11.14 -29.09 32.08
CA GLY A 597 -12.01 -28.49 33.10
C GLY A 597 -11.23 -27.64 34.12
N MET A 598 -11.95 -26.74 34.80
CA MET A 598 -11.50 -25.84 35.88
C MET A 598 -10.16 -25.08 35.64
N GLY A 599 -10.30 -23.91 35.03
CA GLY A 599 -9.30 -22.85 34.93
C GLY A 599 -9.92 -21.66 34.23
N THR A 600 -9.60 -20.42 34.62
CA THR A 600 -10.28 -19.23 34.08
C THR A 600 -10.13 -19.13 32.56
N GLY A 601 -11.23 -18.79 31.90
CA GLY A 601 -11.38 -18.90 30.45
C GLY A 601 -10.43 -18.00 29.66
N TYR A 602 -10.29 -18.32 28.37
CA TYR A 602 -9.70 -17.43 27.38
C TYR A 602 -10.48 -16.11 27.33
N THR A 603 -9.77 -14.98 27.26
CA THR A 603 -10.34 -13.65 26.95
C THR A 603 -9.71 -13.10 25.67
N THR A 604 -10.32 -12.11 25.02
CA THR A 604 -9.67 -11.46 23.86
C THR A 604 -8.38 -10.73 24.26
N SER A 605 -8.30 -10.24 25.50
CA SER A 605 -7.11 -9.66 26.15
C SER A 605 -5.90 -10.60 26.19
N ASP A 606 -6.08 -11.92 26.03
CA ASP A 606 -5.00 -12.88 25.87
C ASP A 606 -4.21 -12.67 24.55
N GLU A 607 -4.86 -12.21 23.48
CA GLU A 607 -4.28 -12.06 22.13
C GLU A 607 -4.21 -10.62 21.60
N VAL A 608 -5.08 -9.72 22.08
CA VAL A 608 -5.20 -8.34 21.60
C VAL A 608 -5.33 -7.38 22.77
N TRP A 609 -4.63 -6.25 22.72
CA TRP A 609 -4.80 -5.12 23.63
C TRP A 609 -5.67 -4.04 22.99
N CYS A 610 -6.42 -3.30 23.79
CA CYS A 610 -7.22 -2.15 23.35
C CYS A 610 -6.75 -0.88 24.06
N HIS A 611 -6.42 0.14 23.28
CA HIS A 611 -5.86 1.42 23.74
C HIS A 611 -6.80 2.59 23.52
N PHE A 612 -7.74 2.47 22.57
CA PHE A 612 -8.78 3.47 22.32
C PHE A 612 -10.05 2.76 21.83
N LYS A 613 -11.23 3.24 22.26
CA LYS A 613 -12.55 2.85 21.75
C LYS A 613 -13.58 3.94 22.11
N PRO A 614 -14.68 4.12 21.36
CA PRO A 614 -15.67 5.13 21.67
C PRO A 614 -16.45 4.75 22.93
N THR A 615 -17.07 5.73 23.58
CA THR A 615 -18.06 5.46 24.62
C THR A 615 -19.33 4.84 24.00
N LYS A 616 -20.19 4.24 24.83
CA LYS A 616 -21.47 3.67 24.36
C LYS A 616 -22.35 4.75 23.74
N GLU A 617 -22.38 5.92 24.36
CA GLU A 617 -23.19 7.07 23.99
C GLU A 617 -22.71 7.69 22.67
N GLN A 618 -21.39 7.73 22.43
CA GLN A 618 -20.83 8.10 21.12
C GLN A 618 -21.22 7.10 20.02
N LEU A 619 -21.08 5.81 20.29
CA LEU A 619 -21.41 4.76 19.32
C LEU A 619 -22.92 4.72 19.02
N GLU A 620 -23.77 4.88 20.04
CA GLU A 620 -25.23 5.00 19.90
C GLU A 620 -25.66 6.29 19.19
N LYS A 621 -24.93 7.40 19.35
CA LYS A 621 -25.13 8.63 18.55
C LYS A 621 -24.85 8.35 17.07
N TRP A 622 -23.68 7.77 16.75
CA TRP A 622 -23.33 7.42 15.37
C TRP A 622 -24.37 6.48 14.75
N VAL A 623 -24.71 5.40 15.46
CA VAL A 623 -25.62 4.35 14.95
C VAL A 623 -27.05 4.84 14.81
N ASN A 624 -27.62 5.49 15.83
CA ASN A 624 -29.06 5.78 15.89
C ASN A 624 -29.45 7.20 15.45
N LYS A 625 -28.55 8.19 15.57
CA LYS A 625 -28.88 9.61 15.27
C LYS A 625 -28.26 10.08 13.95
N GLU A 626 -27.05 9.64 13.64
CA GLU A 626 -26.38 9.96 12.37
C GLU A 626 -26.63 8.93 11.26
N GLY A 627 -27.41 7.88 11.55
CA GLY A 627 -27.67 6.80 10.60
C GLY A 627 -26.37 6.17 10.10
N ARG A 628 -25.37 6.01 10.97
CA ARG A 628 -24.01 5.54 10.62
C ARG A 628 -23.29 6.33 9.52
N GLY A 629 -23.75 7.55 9.21
CA GLY A 629 -23.21 8.35 8.13
C GLY A 629 -23.95 8.21 6.79
N ASP A 630 -25.08 7.49 6.71
CA ASP A 630 -25.90 7.32 5.48
C ASP A 630 -26.03 8.64 4.67
N LYS A 631 -26.33 9.75 5.37
CA LYS A 631 -26.53 11.10 4.80
C LYS A 631 -25.29 11.74 4.17
N ARG A 632 -24.12 11.10 4.26
CA ARG A 632 -22.85 11.59 3.69
C ARG A 632 -22.49 10.92 2.36
N ILE A 633 -23.20 9.85 1.99
CA ILE A 633 -23.02 9.17 0.70
C ILE A 633 -23.59 10.05 -0.42
N ASP A 634 -22.69 10.57 -1.25
CA ASP A 634 -23.05 11.24 -2.50
C ASP A 634 -23.26 10.17 -3.60
N GLU A 635 -24.48 9.64 -3.68
CA GLU A 635 -24.88 8.71 -4.75
C GLU A 635 -24.75 9.35 -6.14
N GLN A 636 -24.84 10.68 -6.24
CA GLN A 636 -24.77 11.39 -7.51
C GLN A 636 -23.33 11.51 -8.03
N SER A 637 -22.32 11.70 -7.17
CA SER A 637 -20.90 11.67 -7.57
C SER A 637 -20.42 10.28 -7.98
N ALA A 638 -21.09 9.22 -7.50
CA ALA A 638 -20.82 7.84 -7.88
C ALA A 638 -21.38 7.49 -9.27
N VAL A 639 -22.52 8.07 -9.65
CA VAL A 639 -23.20 7.81 -10.93
C VAL A 639 -22.82 8.80 -12.04
N LYS A 640 -22.49 10.06 -11.71
CA LYS A 640 -21.94 11.02 -12.68
C LYS A 640 -20.57 10.56 -13.19
N GLY A 641 -20.39 10.64 -14.51
CA GLY A 641 -19.07 10.57 -15.13
C GLY A 641 -18.32 11.88 -14.90
N ASP A 642 -17.01 11.81 -14.70
CA ASP A 642 -16.18 12.92 -14.20
C ASP A 642 -15.97 14.09 -15.20
N VAL A 643 -16.69 14.07 -16.34
CA VAL A 643 -16.67 15.09 -17.40
C VAL A 643 -17.31 16.41 -16.93
N ASP A 644 -18.36 16.36 -16.11
CA ASP A 644 -19.13 17.55 -15.73
C ASP A 644 -18.47 18.37 -14.60
N ILE A 645 -17.61 17.75 -13.79
CA ILE A 645 -17.04 18.37 -12.57
C ILE A 645 -16.06 19.51 -12.91
N LEU A 646 -15.46 19.50 -14.11
CA LEU A 646 -14.57 20.58 -14.57
C LEU A 646 -15.34 21.78 -15.14
N ASN A 647 -16.57 21.60 -15.63
CA ASN A 647 -17.36 22.67 -16.26
C ASN A 647 -17.93 23.67 -15.24
N ASP A 648 -18.07 23.29 -13.97
CA ASP A 648 -18.56 24.16 -12.89
C ASP A 648 -17.49 25.17 -12.39
N SER A 649 -16.29 25.18 -12.99
CA SER A 649 -15.15 26.03 -12.56
C SER A 649 -14.84 27.23 -13.47
N ASP A 650 -15.42 27.32 -14.68
CA ASP A 650 -15.33 28.51 -15.55
C ASP A 650 -16.43 29.56 -15.24
N GLY A 651 -16.81 29.65 -13.95
CA GLY A 651 -17.96 30.44 -13.46
C GLY A 651 -17.66 31.87 -12.98
N ASP A 652 -16.43 32.21 -12.61
CA ASP A 652 -16.03 33.60 -12.34
C ASP A 652 -14.54 33.87 -12.64
N ARG A 653 -14.30 34.71 -13.65
CA ARG A 653 -13.00 35.32 -13.95
C ARG A 653 -13.16 36.79 -14.35
N SER A 654 -13.78 37.61 -13.51
CA SER A 654 -13.75 39.07 -13.75
C SER A 654 -13.78 39.94 -12.49
N ARG A 655 -12.64 40.04 -11.78
CA ARG A 655 -12.21 41.30 -11.15
C ARG A 655 -10.73 41.35 -10.76
N THR A 656 -9.94 42.07 -11.55
CA THR A 656 -8.65 42.61 -11.12
C THR A 656 -8.86 43.96 -10.41
N THR A 657 -8.58 43.99 -9.10
CA THR A 657 -8.37 45.21 -8.32
C THR A 657 -7.10 44.98 -7.49
N ALA A 658 -5.96 45.56 -7.83
CA ALA A 658 -5.67 46.98 -7.59
C ALA A 658 -5.78 47.29 -6.09
N LEU A 659 -4.67 47.05 -5.37
CA LEU A 659 -4.43 47.59 -4.03
C LEU A 659 -3.82 48.98 -4.19
N SER A 660 -4.28 49.93 -3.38
CA SER A 660 -3.81 51.32 -3.33
C SER A 660 -3.46 51.70 -1.89
N ASP A 661 -2.65 52.74 -1.75
CA ASP A 661 -1.94 53.13 -0.53
C ASP A 661 -2.81 53.77 0.57
N ALA A 662 -2.13 54.28 1.62
CA ALA A 662 -2.59 54.82 2.92
C ALA A 662 -2.54 53.77 4.07
N ASP A 663 -1.89 54.00 5.22
CA ASP A 663 -1.27 55.24 5.76
C ASP A 663 0.15 55.04 6.36
N GLU A 664 0.74 56.18 6.74
CA GLU A 664 2.10 56.50 7.23
C GLU A 664 2.57 55.69 8.48
N ASP A 665 3.86 55.60 8.86
CA ASP A 665 4.69 56.76 9.27
C ASP A 665 6.23 56.54 9.38
N GLU A 666 6.94 57.68 9.40
CA GLU A 666 8.30 57.99 9.89
C GLU A 666 9.62 57.50 9.21
N ARG A 667 10.38 58.51 8.69
CA ARG A 667 11.86 58.73 8.74
C ARG A 667 12.81 57.87 7.86
N VAL A 668 13.95 58.38 7.34
CA VAL A 668 14.39 59.74 6.93
C VAL A 668 15.70 59.60 6.10
N ASP A 669 15.88 60.41 5.03
CA ASP A 669 17.12 60.65 4.25
C ASP A 669 17.84 59.43 3.58
N GLU A 670 18.72 59.53 2.56
CA GLU A 670 19.34 60.66 1.83
C GLU A 670 19.69 60.27 0.35
N ILE A 671 19.60 61.24 -0.58
CA ILE A 671 20.50 61.62 -1.74
C ILE A 671 21.48 60.54 -2.31
N GLU A 672 21.74 60.34 -3.63
CA GLU A 672 21.60 61.15 -4.88
C GLU A 672 21.36 60.25 -6.14
N ALA A 673 21.40 60.82 -7.36
CA ALA A 673 21.18 60.14 -8.65
C ALA A 673 22.31 60.42 -9.67
N LYS A 674 22.44 59.58 -10.73
CA LYS A 674 22.55 60.04 -12.15
C LYS A 674 22.57 58.94 -13.23
N THR A 675 21.84 59.27 -14.29
CA THR A 675 21.67 58.72 -15.63
C THR A 675 22.91 58.26 -16.46
N ALA A 676 22.78 57.07 -17.05
CA ALA A 676 22.79 56.82 -18.52
C ALA A 676 24.15 56.94 -19.31
N PRO A 677 24.22 56.84 -20.67
CA PRO A 677 24.86 55.64 -21.29
C PRO A 677 25.80 55.92 -22.51
N GLN A 678 26.28 54.84 -23.17
CA GLN A 678 26.48 54.65 -24.65
C GLN A 678 27.84 54.07 -25.12
N SER A 679 27.77 53.14 -26.10
CA SER A 679 28.75 52.90 -27.21
C SER A 679 30.11 52.24 -26.86
N SER A 680 30.90 51.66 -27.80
CA SER A 680 30.60 50.93 -29.06
C SER A 680 31.83 50.22 -29.67
N LYS A 681 31.58 49.25 -30.58
CA LYS A 681 32.40 48.79 -31.76
C LYS A 681 33.85 48.29 -31.59
N HIS A 682 34.12 47.10 -32.17
CA HIS A 682 35.28 46.61 -32.98
C HIS A 682 35.33 45.06 -32.81
N THR A 683 35.29 44.13 -33.77
CA THR A 683 35.44 44.05 -35.26
C THR A 683 36.86 43.69 -35.76
N VAL A 684 36.95 42.81 -36.80
CA VAL A 684 38.15 42.19 -37.45
C VAL A 684 38.64 40.94 -36.66
N SER A 685 38.59 39.68 -37.14
CA SER A 685 39.16 38.98 -38.34
C SER A 685 40.69 38.79 -38.28
N ARG A 686 41.39 37.79 -38.83
CA ARG A 686 41.23 36.61 -39.73
C ARG A 686 42.43 35.65 -39.35
N ASN A 687 42.61 34.36 -39.64
CA ASN A 687 42.58 33.57 -40.89
C ASN A 687 43.05 32.09 -40.59
N HIS A 688 42.95 31.22 -41.61
CA HIS A 688 43.71 30.00 -42.03
C HIS A 688 45.10 29.63 -41.42
N GLU A 689 45.71 28.45 -41.64
CA GLU A 689 45.47 27.18 -42.42
C GLU A 689 45.64 25.95 -41.46
N ASP A 690 45.12 24.73 -41.62
CA ASP A 690 45.06 23.71 -42.72
C ASP A 690 46.38 22.96 -43.05
N SER A 691 46.35 21.61 -42.97
CA SER A 691 47.19 20.65 -43.74
C SER A 691 46.89 19.18 -43.38
N THR A 692 47.20 18.25 -44.30
CA THR A 692 46.76 16.83 -44.29
C THR A 692 47.91 15.82 -44.49
N LYS A 693 47.67 14.53 -44.15
CA LYS A 693 48.14 13.25 -44.78
C LYS A 693 47.86 12.05 -43.82
N THR A 694 47.15 10.96 -44.17
CA THR A 694 47.46 9.79 -45.07
C THR A 694 48.70 9.00 -44.62
N SER A 695 48.78 7.65 -44.65
CA SER A 695 48.04 6.59 -45.39
C SER A 695 48.32 5.17 -44.84
N GLN A 696 47.41 4.18 -45.05
CA GLN A 696 47.62 2.70 -45.21
C GLN A 696 48.44 1.92 -44.13
N GLY A 697 48.25 0.63 -43.78
CA GLY A 697 47.46 -0.54 -44.23
C GLY A 697 48.14 -1.84 -43.68
N GLU A 698 47.68 -3.10 -43.74
CA GLU A 698 46.42 -3.79 -44.15
C GLU A 698 46.39 -5.22 -43.50
N ASN A 699 45.20 -5.85 -43.30
CA ASN A 699 44.96 -7.26 -42.89
C ASN A 699 45.42 -7.70 -41.46
N SER A 700 44.90 -8.74 -40.78
CA SER A 700 43.80 -9.73 -41.00
C SER A 700 43.22 -10.20 -39.64
N ASP A 701 42.06 -10.89 -39.65
CA ASP A 701 41.50 -11.89 -38.69
C ASP A 701 41.94 -11.82 -37.21
N ASP A 702 41.04 -11.69 -36.22
CA ASP A 702 40.21 -12.83 -35.74
C ASP A 702 38.95 -12.37 -34.93
N ALA A 703 38.20 -13.32 -34.35
CA ALA A 703 36.85 -13.11 -33.81
C ALA A 703 36.73 -12.65 -32.33
N ALA A 704 35.58 -12.01 -32.06
CA ALA A 704 34.88 -11.85 -30.77
C ALA A 704 35.54 -11.04 -29.62
N ASP A 705 35.07 -9.80 -29.43
CA ASP A 705 34.66 -9.30 -28.10
C ASP A 705 33.42 -8.40 -28.21
N SER A 706 32.61 -8.32 -27.16
CA SER A 706 31.30 -7.66 -27.15
C SER A 706 31.22 -6.50 -26.15
N ALA A 707 31.06 -5.29 -26.70
CA ALA A 707 30.37 -4.16 -26.06
C ALA A 707 30.75 -3.81 -24.60
N ARG A 708 32.02 -3.47 -24.35
CA ARG A 708 32.39 -2.69 -23.15
C ARG A 708 32.06 -1.20 -23.34
N ALA A 709 30.79 -0.84 -23.14
CA ALA A 709 30.40 0.55 -22.96
C ALA A 709 30.96 1.08 -21.62
N TYR A 710 31.63 2.22 -21.65
CA TYR A 710 32.30 2.82 -20.48
C TYR A 710 31.26 3.56 -19.61
N ILE A 711 30.87 2.97 -18.49
CA ILE A 711 29.90 3.57 -17.55
C ILE A 711 30.63 4.62 -16.69
N PRO A 712 30.21 5.90 -16.68
CA PRO A 712 30.74 6.91 -15.76
C PRO A 712 30.44 6.54 -14.30
N ALA A 713 31.32 6.94 -13.38
CA ALA A 713 31.23 6.54 -11.96
C ALA A 713 29.85 6.82 -11.35
N GLU A 714 29.17 5.76 -10.87
CA GLU A 714 27.86 5.88 -10.24
C GLU A 714 27.92 6.73 -8.98
N ASP A 715 27.08 7.77 -8.93
CA ASP A 715 26.79 8.54 -7.73
C ASP A 715 26.19 7.61 -6.66
N ARG A 716 26.95 7.39 -5.59
CA ARG A 716 26.64 6.42 -4.52
C ARG A 716 25.41 6.81 -3.69
N SER A 717 24.81 7.99 -3.90
CA SER A 717 23.62 8.46 -3.17
C SER A 717 22.32 7.69 -3.51
N TYR A 718 22.29 6.86 -4.56
CA TYR A 718 21.08 6.15 -5.02
C TYR A 718 20.90 4.72 -4.50
N ASN A 719 21.85 4.21 -3.71
CA ASN A 719 21.77 2.87 -3.13
C ASN A 719 21.31 2.93 -1.67
N ALA A 720 20.65 1.87 -1.21
CA ALA A 720 20.37 1.68 0.22
C ALA A 720 21.66 1.81 1.04
N PRO A 721 21.64 2.51 2.18
CA PRO A 721 22.82 2.59 3.04
C PRO A 721 23.23 1.18 3.53
N PRO A 722 24.54 0.96 3.77
CA PRO A 722 25.12 -0.36 4.05
C PRO A 722 24.58 -1.09 5.30
N ASP A 723 23.75 -0.41 6.08
CA ASP A 723 23.18 -0.80 7.36
C ASP A 723 21.74 -0.23 7.44
N THR A 724 20.93 -0.63 6.46
CA THR A 724 19.46 -0.51 6.46
C THR A 724 18.80 -1.54 7.38
N TRP A 725 17.49 -1.41 7.60
CA TRP A 725 16.66 -2.32 8.39
C TRP A 725 16.69 -3.80 7.92
N LEU A 726 17.00 -4.06 6.64
CA LEU A 726 17.21 -5.41 6.10
C LEU A 726 18.66 -5.92 6.23
N GLY A 727 19.61 -5.06 6.55
CA GLY A 727 21.03 -5.38 6.77
C GLY A 727 21.33 -6.18 8.05
N MET A 728 20.31 -6.66 8.77
CA MET A 728 20.43 -7.41 10.03
C MET A 728 21.01 -8.84 9.88
N VAL A 729 21.66 -9.15 8.75
CA VAL A 729 22.40 -10.39 8.50
C VAL A 729 23.86 -10.05 8.16
N PRO A 730 24.74 -9.83 9.16
CA PRO A 730 26.15 -9.52 8.93
C PRO A 730 26.89 -10.64 8.15
N SER A 731 26.43 -11.88 8.26
CA SER A 731 27.08 -13.09 7.75
C SER A 731 26.94 -13.35 6.24
N LEU A 732 26.50 -12.35 5.46
CA LEU A 732 26.43 -12.43 3.98
C LEU A 732 27.21 -11.32 3.28
N ARG A 733 27.81 -10.38 4.02
CA ARG A 733 28.54 -9.23 3.47
C ARG A 733 30.01 -9.55 3.19
N ASP A 734 30.61 -10.36 4.06
CA ASP A 734 31.91 -10.97 3.84
C ASP A 734 31.71 -12.30 3.10
N GLY A 735 32.22 -12.40 1.87
CA GLY A 735 32.43 -13.69 1.22
C GLY A 735 33.45 -14.54 1.99
N PRO A 736 33.61 -15.84 1.66
CA PRO A 736 34.56 -16.71 2.33
C PRO A 736 35.98 -16.13 2.21
N ARG A 737 36.51 -15.61 3.32
CA ARG A 737 37.87 -15.08 3.41
C ARG A 737 38.84 -16.24 3.16
N SER A 738 39.55 -16.20 2.04
CA SER A 738 40.64 -17.13 1.76
C SER A 738 41.75 -16.98 2.79
N SER A 739 42.08 -18.08 3.46
CA SER A 739 43.31 -18.27 4.24
C SER A 739 44.54 -18.35 3.35
#